data_AF-A0A8B8HJF4-F1
#
_entry.id   AF-A0A8B8HJF4-F1
#
_cell.length_a   1.000
_cell.length_b   1.000
_cell.length_c   1.000
_cell.angle_alpha   90.00
_cell.angle_beta   90.00
_cell.angle_gamma   90.00
#
_symmetry.space_group_name_H-M   'P 1'
#
loop_
_entity.id
_entity.type
_entity.pdbx_description
1 polymer ?
#
loop_
_entity_poly.entity_id
_entity_poly.type
_entity_poly.pdbx_seq_one_letter_code
_entity_poly.pdbx_strand_id
1 'polypeptide(L)'
;MAKKDKNKKDEKNEPPEADIQDEVLLATTDLEPEPEEVQYTDTSYTSASFESLPPVVEEPKTKKKKGKKKVEEVLVKKTSSEAFQWSEDSLPLEQVAKVEEEQVGEKKRGKGKKGKKEKEELPAFEKPNNWKKMNKKEREVWLQQRIEEWKAEKEAEKQAILAGAKEKRATLARERAELMAKDNAEQDIRRDILAKTVNLFQKFEKQKFEYNRKKQLESEWQQYLRCDGLPDPRVVTQMNTYIHLWRENETCDDNELNKRCQDVLPMLEMLEEFVANSRQYTALQAKSYNEVRIALREQLSNAIQLASFNVLRDLEKRFQWDSIKLACYHREFNGLRLNLWVAVPLPTRKPKPVEPEREPVELSFPSMKVAVKLPKIIDGSSVCVRAARSMIDLLSESSRSFALAGDMPNRYEDLFIFNLKEHIATYKLKKEQDEIRTKFYKEIRDKIKEVEAFLKANPYTKNEKEKDELDNLNMAEPPFLPDPRTFIAEENERAFAKYLKTCVTKTRSGEMNLRKYRICSGVLNLDLLVTPPQAKKISGGIFLTTLQIPKRLQPMKYQVQYRAPSPPPPGVTRTPEEIEAELKKVEAQYEKLALVCIDLPQDVMWTEPPVICQWQETRNLWTSNYVNDYKFNEDKLTVQFRTGVLWPIGIAALRYGNMPYQGWDIRPDPNSKGVIITVTGVCLTVTWICIANTVKLKWIANATTSALKQHFGKPYSVKRMVQIMREAACDMFPDFDAHNHIEGTSPKEWVMERHLYHAMAFLSRAYQFQWSRWNIASGSRNIILQLRESVDTKREAKFQLLHVTPQRATILKCIELSQEFDTEPAVGLKFYPDLFTLNMSYGSVDARRATFNMKYRLVETVFDLLQELKLCSYS
;
A
#
# COMPACT_ATOMS: atom_id res chain seq x y z
N MET A 1 15.94 -62.42 -18.17
CA MET A 1 16.80 -62.85 -19.31
C MET A 1 18.02 -61.94 -19.29
N ALA A 2 19.24 -62.47 -19.10
CA ALA A 2 20.30 -62.59 -20.14
C ALA A 2 20.80 -61.23 -20.70
N LYS A 3 22.10 -60.90 -20.72
CA LYS A 3 23.36 -61.67 -20.46
C LYS A 3 24.55 -60.70 -20.20
N LYS A 4 25.60 -61.19 -19.51
CA LYS A 4 27.08 -61.16 -19.80
C LYS A 4 27.66 -60.07 -20.73
N ASP A 5 28.93 -59.61 -20.68
CA ASP A 5 30.25 -59.91 -20.05
C ASP A 5 31.16 -58.66 -20.36
N LYS A 6 32.39 -58.32 -19.89
CA LYS A 6 33.43 -58.85 -18.95
C LYS A 6 34.60 -57.84 -18.71
N ASN A 7 35.47 -58.11 -17.71
CA ASN A 7 36.97 -58.08 -17.64
C ASN A 7 37.84 -57.27 -18.66
N LYS A 8 39.08 -56.78 -18.35
CA LYS A 8 40.00 -56.84 -17.17
C LYS A 8 41.29 -55.98 -17.42
N LYS A 9 42.03 -55.64 -16.33
CA LYS A 9 43.53 -55.45 -16.26
C LYS A 9 44.13 -54.30 -17.11
N ASP A 10 45.34 -53.72 -16.95
CA ASP A 10 46.54 -53.74 -16.05
C ASP A 10 47.38 -52.46 -16.43
N GLU A 11 48.44 -51.93 -15.80
CA GLU A 11 49.19 -52.07 -14.52
C GLU A 11 50.18 -50.86 -14.36
N LYS A 12 50.64 -50.52 -13.13
CA LYS A 12 51.94 -49.84 -12.78
C LYS A 12 52.13 -48.35 -13.23
N ASN A 13 52.96 -47.49 -12.60
CA ASN A 13 53.80 -47.57 -11.39
C ASN A 13 54.09 -46.15 -10.79
N GLU A 14 54.42 -46.09 -9.49
CA GLU A 14 55.04 -44.95 -8.75
C GLU A 14 56.60 -45.12 -8.74
N PRO A 15 57.47 -44.38 -7.99
CA PRO A 15 57.35 -43.23 -7.06
C PRO A 15 58.31 -42.06 -7.49
N PRO A 16 58.90 -41.13 -6.67
CA PRO A 16 58.82 -40.84 -5.22
C PRO A 16 58.63 -39.32 -4.87
N GLU A 17 59.46 -38.74 -4.00
CA GLU A 17 59.22 -37.54 -3.16
C GLU A 17 60.31 -36.46 -3.29
N ALA A 18 59.99 -35.22 -2.87
CA ALA A 18 60.93 -34.25 -2.29
C ALA A 18 60.17 -33.16 -1.49
N ASP A 19 60.61 -32.87 -0.26
CA ASP A 19 60.03 -31.80 0.59
C ASP A 19 60.39 -30.38 0.13
N ILE A 20 59.60 -29.39 0.55
CA ILE A 20 60.07 -28.16 1.23
C ILE A 20 58.89 -27.48 1.97
N GLN A 21 58.98 -27.53 3.31
CA GLN A 21 58.58 -26.60 4.39
C GLN A 21 57.40 -25.60 4.22
N ASP A 22 56.66 -25.44 5.33
CA ASP A 22 55.53 -24.50 5.49
C ASP A 22 55.89 -23.01 5.31
N GLU A 23 54.98 -22.26 4.69
CA GLU A 23 54.83 -20.83 4.97
C GLU A 23 53.34 -20.50 5.20
N VAL A 24 53.00 -20.18 6.46
CA VAL A 24 51.60 -19.96 6.88
C VAL A 24 51.16 -18.54 6.52
N LEU A 25 50.72 -18.36 5.27
CA LEU A 25 50.06 -17.14 4.83
C LEU A 25 48.64 -17.04 5.41
N LEU A 26 48.52 -16.29 6.51
CA LEU A 26 47.25 -15.80 7.04
C LEU A 26 46.54 -14.95 5.97
N ALA A 27 45.56 -15.54 5.29
CA ALA A 27 44.73 -14.85 4.32
C ALA A 27 43.82 -13.80 5.01
N THR A 28 44.34 -12.57 5.17
CA THR A 28 43.51 -11.40 5.46
C THR A 28 42.53 -11.21 4.31
N THR A 29 41.27 -10.93 4.66
CA THR A 29 40.17 -10.81 3.67
C THR A 29 40.16 -9.42 3.03
N ASP A 30 41.25 -9.10 2.33
CA ASP A 30 41.33 -7.95 1.46
C ASP A 30 40.51 -8.22 0.18
N LEU A 31 39.44 -7.45 0.02
CA LEU A 31 38.53 -7.56 -1.13
C LEU A 31 39.25 -7.15 -2.41
N GLU A 32 39.22 -8.00 -3.44
CA GLU A 32 39.64 -7.61 -4.78
C GLU A 32 38.87 -6.36 -5.23
N PRO A 33 39.54 -5.35 -5.83
CA PRO A 33 38.85 -4.18 -6.35
C PRO A 33 37.94 -4.60 -7.53
N GLU A 34 36.64 -4.28 -7.44
CA GLU A 34 35.68 -4.59 -8.51
C GLU A 34 36.18 -4.09 -9.88
N PRO A 35 36.07 -4.90 -10.95
CA PRO A 35 36.56 -4.53 -12.27
C PRO A 35 35.86 -3.26 -12.79
N GLU A 36 36.62 -2.39 -13.46
CA GLU A 36 36.09 -1.12 -13.97
C GLU A 36 34.94 -1.33 -14.96
N GLU A 37 33.77 -0.78 -14.62
CA GLU A 37 32.57 -0.86 -15.45
C GLU A 37 32.79 -0.15 -16.80
N VAL A 38 32.95 -0.93 -17.88
CA VAL A 38 33.11 -0.42 -19.24
C VAL A 38 31.88 0.40 -19.67
N GLN A 39 32.04 1.72 -19.68
CA GLN A 39 31.00 2.66 -20.09
C GLN A 39 30.83 2.64 -21.62
N TYR A 40 29.92 1.80 -22.11
CA TYR A 40 29.54 1.77 -23.53
C TYR A 40 28.82 3.07 -23.93
N THR A 41 29.58 4.04 -24.43
CA THR A 41 29.09 5.30 -25.00
C THR A 41 28.53 5.07 -26.41
N ASP A 42 27.40 4.40 -26.48
CA ASP A 42 26.65 4.18 -27.71
C ASP A 42 25.99 5.52 -28.11
N THR A 43 26.54 6.19 -29.13
CA THR A 43 26.40 7.66 -29.33
C THR A 43 25.06 8.14 -29.89
N SER A 44 24.05 7.28 -29.96
CA SER A 44 22.70 7.64 -30.45
C SER A 44 21.84 8.44 -29.45
N TYR A 45 22.28 8.60 -28.20
CA TYR A 45 21.59 9.32 -27.13
C TYR A 45 22.40 10.53 -26.59
N THR A 46 22.81 11.43 -27.49
CA THR A 46 23.34 12.75 -27.10
C THR A 46 22.22 13.74 -26.78
N SER A 47 22.51 14.90 -26.18
CA SER A 47 21.51 15.96 -25.95
C SER A 47 20.82 16.40 -27.24
N ALA A 48 21.56 16.43 -28.36
CA ALA A 48 21.06 16.78 -29.69
C ALA A 48 19.86 15.91 -30.13
N SER A 49 19.77 14.66 -29.63
CA SER A 49 18.66 13.73 -29.88
C SER A 49 17.32 14.17 -29.27
N PHE A 50 17.34 15.18 -28.39
CA PHE A 50 16.17 15.83 -27.77
C PHE A 50 16.04 17.32 -28.13
N GLU A 51 17.06 17.94 -28.76
CA GLU A 51 17.07 19.37 -29.10
C GLU A 51 16.31 19.68 -30.41
N SER A 52 15.85 18.67 -31.16
CA SER A 52 15.13 18.80 -32.43
C SER A 52 13.66 19.23 -32.26
N LEU A 53 13.43 20.36 -31.59
CA LEU A 53 12.13 21.05 -31.52
C LEU A 53 12.15 22.25 -32.48
N PRO A 54 11.04 22.57 -33.19
CA PRO A 54 11.00 23.68 -34.14
C PRO A 54 11.29 25.04 -33.46
N PRO A 55 11.85 26.00 -34.22
CA PRO A 55 12.27 27.30 -33.68
C PRO A 55 11.08 28.14 -33.21
N VAL A 56 11.36 29.01 -32.23
CA VAL A 56 10.39 29.96 -31.67
C VAL A 56 10.13 31.08 -32.69
N VAL A 57 8.85 31.35 -32.97
CA VAL A 57 8.43 32.58 -33.67
C VAL A 57 8.43 33.72 -32.65
N GLU A 58 9.33 34.69 -32.81
CA GLU A 58 9.32 35.91 -31.98
C GLU A 58 8.22 36.88 -32.44
N GLU A 59 7.27 37.19 -31.56
CA GLU A 59 6.35 38.31 -31.80
C GLU A 59 6.98 39.67 -31.41
N PRO A 60 6.79 40.74 -32.21
CA PRO A 60 7.52 41.99 -32.07
C PRO A 60 6.99 42.88 -30.92
N LYS A 61 7.89 43.23 -29.99
CA LYS A 61 7.60 44.12 -28.84
C LYS A 61 7.24 45.56 -29.30
N THR A 62 5.98 45.96 -29.11
CA THR A 62 5.56 47.37 -29.28
C THR A 62 6.02 48.26 -28.11
N LYS A 63 6.43 49.51 -28.41
CA LYS A 63 7.11 50.41 -27.46
C LYS A 63 6.14 51.33 -26.70
N LYS A 64 6.34 51.49 -25.38
CA LYS A 64 5.66 52.50 -24.55
C LYS A 64 6.03 53.94 -24.96
N LYS A 65 5.08 54.88 -24.88
CA LYS A 65 5.33 56.32 -24.69
C LYS A 65 4.66 56.84 -23.40
N LYS A 66 5.07 58.01 -22.91
CA LYS A 66 4.85 58.49 -21.52
C LYS A 66 4.07 59.81 -21.45
N GLY A 67 3.26 59.98 -20.39
CA GLY A 67 2.76 61.27 -19.86
C GLY A 67 1.58 61.03 -18.90
N LYS A 68 1.64 61.29 -17.57
CA LYS A 68 1.72 62.57 -16.83
C LYS A 68 0.41 63.38 -16.86
N LYS A 69 -0.15 63.87 -15.73
CA LYS A 69 0.19 63.74 -14.29
C LYS A 69 -0.98 64.25 -13.39
N LYS A 70 -1.16 63.67 -12.19
CA LYS A 70 -1.85 64.16 -10.95
C LYS A 70 -2.88 65.31 -11.00
N VAL A 71 -3.98 65.14 -10.25
CA VAL A 71 -4.25 65.82 -8.95
C VAL A 71 -4.88 64.78 -7.98
N GLU A 72 -4.73 64.97 -6.66
CA GLU A 72 -5.34 64.15 -5.59
C GLU A 72 -6.49 64.90 -4.89
N GLU A 73 -7.45 64.18 -4.31
CA GLU A 73 -7.93 64.50 -2.96
C GLU A 73 -8.50 63.25 -2.23
N VAL A 74 -8.77 63.34 -0.92
CA VAL A 74 -8.76 62.21 0.02
C VAL A 74 -9.92 62.27 1.01
N LEU A 75 -10.51 61.11 1.36
CA LEU A 75 -11.17 60.89 2.67
C LEU A 75 -11.25 59.38 3.02
N VAL A 76 -11.38 59.05 4.33
CA VAL A 76 -10.97 57.74 4.89
C VAL A 76 -11.88 57.25 6.04
N LYS A 77 -12.22 55.95 6.05
CA LYS A 77 -12.38 54.99 7.21
C LYS A 77 -12.75 53.59 6.64
N LYS A 78 -12.09 52.47 7.01
CA LYS A 78 -12.14 51.65 8.27
C LYS A 78 -13.50 50.91 8.45
N THR A 79 -13.60 49.63 8.85
CA THR A 79 -12.65 48.63 9.43
C THR A 79 -13.20 47.18 9.37
N SER A 80 -12.36 46.15 9.69
CA SER A 80 -12.69 44.73 10.10
C SER A 80 -13.45 43.85 9.09
N SER A 81 -13.09 42.59 8.77
CA SER A 81 -12.92 41.34 9.56
C SER A 81 -14.25 40.83 10.19
N GLU A 82 -14.55 39.52 10.25
CA GLU A 82 -13.69 38.32 10.30
C GLU A 82 -14.30 37.06 9.62
N ALA A 83 -13.78 35.86 9.89
CA ALA A 83 -14.07 34.59 9.16
C ALA A 83 -15.29 33.79 9.67
N PHE A 84 -15.65 32.71 8.96
CA PHE A 84 -16.54 31.64 9.45
C PHE A 84 -16.09 30.25 8.97
N GLN A 85 -16.27 29.22 9.79
CA GLN A 85 -15.76 27.85 9.57
C GLN A 85 -16.88 26.83 9.23
N TRP A 86 -16.48 25.63 8.83
CA TRP A 86 -17.31 24.42 8.73
C TRP A 86 -16.86 23.38 9.75
N SER A 87 -17.75 22.44 10.11
CA SER A 87 -17.46 21.25 10.91
C SER A 87 -18.43 20.10 10.58
N GLU A 88 -17.98 18.86 10.79
CA GLU A 88 -18.74 17.61 10.65
C GLU A 88 -19.66 17.40 11.90
N ASP A 89 -20.53 16.37 12.07
CA ASP A 89 -20.57 15.01 11.50
C ASP A 89 -21.95 14.30 11.73
N SER A 90 -22.17 13.19 11.01
CA SER A 90 -22.96 11.98 11.36
C SER A 90 -24.52 11.93 11.31
N LEU A 91 -25.02 10.72 10.99
CA LEU A 91 -26.42 10.32 10.64
C LEU A 91 -27.09 9.45 11.75
N PRO A 92 -28.40 9.12 11.69
CA PRO A 92 -28.80 7.79 11.14
C PRO A 92 -30.27 7.57 10.60
N LEU A 93 -30.44 6.56 9.71
CA LEU A 93 -31.61 5.64 9.47
C LEU A 93 -32.99 6.23 9.02
N GLU A 94 -33.55 5.92 7.82
CA GLU A 94 -34.46 4.79 7.42
C GLU A 94 -35.88 5.32 7.02
N GLN A 95 -36.77 4.71 6.20
CA GLN A 95 -36.75 3.62 5.18
C GLN A 95 -38.03 3.73 4.29
N VAL A 96 -37.99 3.45 2.96
CA VAL A 96 -39.16 3.13 2.06
C VAL A 96 -40.20 4.29 1.85
N ALA A 97 -41.04 4.46 0.78
CA ALA A 97 -41.30 3.92 -0.58
C ALA A 97 -41.36 5.12 -1.58
N LYS A 98 -41.58 5.10 -2.92
CA LYS A 98 -41.94 4.14 -4.01
C LYS A 98 -43.44 3.86 -4.34
N VAL A 99 -43.91 4.41 -5.50
CA VAL A 99 -45.22 4.21 -6.23
C VAL A 99 -46.45 4.73 -5.44
N GLU A 100 -47.48 5.41 -5.99
CA GLU A 100 -48.37 5.10 -7.13
C GLU A 100 -49.07 6.31 -7.81
N GLU A 101 -49.50 6.12 -9.07
CA GLU A 101 -50.61 6.82 -9.76
C GLU A 101 -51.94 6.05 -9.43
N GLU A 102 -53.18 6.53 -9.56
CA GLU A 102 -53.77 7.62 -10.36
C GLU A 102 -55.21 7.99 -9.86
N GLN A 103 -55.84 8.98 -10.50
CA GLN A 103 -57.30 9.22 -10.68
C GLN A 103 -58.28 9.71 -9.56
N VAL A 104 -58.75 10.94 -9.81
CA VAL A 104 -60.17 11.37 -9.96
C VAL A 104 -61.16 11.35 -8.76
N GLY A 105 -61.72 12.53 -8.49
CA GLY A 105 -63.04 12.72 -7.87
C GLY A 105 -63.70 14.04 -8.32
N GLU A 106 -64.91 13.99 -8.91
CA GLU A 106 -65.58 15.16 -9.50
C GLU A 106 -66.12 16.19 -8.48
N LYS A 107 -66.28 17.46 -8.91
CA LYS A 107 -67.49 18.25 -8.55
C LYS A 107 -67.86 19.43 -9.48
N LYS A 108 -68.86 19.16 -10.33
CA LYS A 108 -69.98 20.03 -10.79
C LYS A 108 -69.80 21.57 -10.84
N ARG A 109 -69.66 22.07 -12.08
CA ARG A 109 -70.43 23.17 -12.71
C ARG A 109 -70.97 24.33 -11.83
N GLY A 110 -70.39 25.52 -12.01
CA GLY A 110 -71.09 26.81 -11.92
C GLY A 110 -71.23 27.46 -13.31
N LYS A 111 -72.42 27.99 -13.67
CA LYS A 111 -72.62 28.71 -14.95
C LYS A 111 -72.34 30.21 -14.77
N GLY A 112 -71.59 30.79 -15.71
CA GLY A 112 -71.91 32.14 -16.20
C GLY A 112 -70.84 33.23 -16.12
N LYS A 113 -70.06 33.37 -17.19
CA LYS A 113 -69.86 34.67 -17.87
C LYS A 113 -69.56 34.43 -19.35
N LYS A 114 -70.05 35.33 -20.23
CA LYS A 114 -69.80 35.24 -21.68
C LYS A 114 -68.31 35.49 -21.95
N GLY A 115 -67.76 34.80 -22.94
CA GLY A 115 -66.32 34.77 -23.21
C GLY A 115 -65.72 36.15 -23.47
N LYS A 116 -64.56 36.40 -22.87
CA LYS A 116 -63.65 37.47 -23.24
C LYS A 116 -62.58 36.81 -24.11
N LYS A 117 -62.41 37.25 -25.37
CA LYS A 117 -61.20 36.88 -26.11
C LYS A 117 -60.02 37.45 -25.34
N GLU A 118 -59.06 36.60 -24.97
CA GLU A 118 -57.72 37.06 -24.65
C GLU A 118 -57.13 37.61 -25.94
N LYS A 119 -57.15 38.94 -26.03
CA LYS A 119 -56.24 39.66 -26.91
C LYS A 119 -54.87 39.57 -26.25
N GLU A 120 -53.83 39.40 -27.06
CA GLU A 120 -52.48 39.77 -26.66
C GLU A 120 -52.54 41.19 -26.08
N GLU A 121 -51.98 41.41 -24.88
CA GLU A 121 -51.94 42.75 -24.29
C GLU A 121 -50.88 43.59 -25.00
N LEU A 122 -51.29 44.17 -26.12
CA LEU A 122 -50.50 45.11 -26.91
C LEU A 122 -50.07 46.29 -26.02
N PRO A 123 -48.76 46.62 -25.96
CA PRO A 123 -48.27 47.71 -25.14
C PRO A 123 -48.93 49.06 -25.46
N ALA A 124 -49.01 49.92 -24.46
CA ALA A 124 -49.52 51.28 -24.62
C ALA A 124 -48.47 52.19 -25.30
N PHE A 125 -48.33 52.09 -26.62
CA PHE A 125 -47.38 52.88 -27.39
C PHE A 125 -47.54 54.40 -27.21
N GLU A 126 -46.41 55.11 -27.05
CA GLU A 126 -46.40 56.57 -26.95
C GLU A 126 -46.85 57.23 -28.27
N LYS A 127 -47.72 58.22 -28.15
CA LYS A 127 -48.40 58.82 -29.31
C LYS A 127 -47.58 59.99 -29.88
N PRO A 128 -47.26 60.02 -31.18
CA PRO A 128 -46.45 61.08 -31.77
C PRO A 128 -47.13 62.45 -31.67
N ASN A 129 -46.34 63.54 -31.63
CA ASN A 129 -46.85 64.91 -31.36
C ASN A 129 -48.02 65.37 -32.26
N ASN A 130 -48.11 64.89 -33.51
CA ASN A 130 -49.22 65.20 -34.41
C ASN A 130 -50.49 64.34 -34.21
N TRP A 131 -50.56 63.47 -33.18
CA TRP A 131 -51.69 62.57 -32.92
C TRP A 131 -53.06 63.27 -32.95
N LYS A 132 -53.17 64.44 -32.33
CA LYS A 132 -54.41 65.23 -32.29
C LYS A 132 -54.85 65.76 -33.66
N LYS A 133 -53.93 65.91 -34.62
CA LYS A 133 -54.18 66.42 -35.98
C LYS A 133 -54.45 65.31 -37.01
N MET A 134 -53.90 64.11 -36.81
CA MET A 134 -54.14 62.96 -37.70
C MET A 134 -55.61 62.54 -37.70
N ASN A 135 -56.10 62.10 -38.86
CA ASN A 135 -57.45 61.59 -39.09
C ASN A 135 -57.63 60.18 -38.48
N LYS A 136 -58.87 59.71 -38.31
CA LYS A 136 -59.16 58.43 -37.63
C LYS A 136 -58.43 57.24 -38.29
N LYS A 137 -58.49 57.14 -39.62
CA LYS A 137 -57.80 56.09 -40.39
C LYS A 137 -56.28 56.15 -40.24
N GLU A 138 -55.70 57.35 -40.18
CA GLU A 138 -54.25 57.53 -40.01
C GLU A 138 -53.78 57.07 -38.63
N ARG A 139 -54.57 57.32 -37.58
CA ARG A 139 -54.31 56.80 -36.22
C ARG A 139 -54.44 55.29 -36.14
N GLU A 140 -55.40 54.70 -36.88
CA GLU A 140 -55.57 53.26 -36.98
C GLU A 140 -54.40 52.61 -37.74
N VAL A 141 -53.96 53.20 -38.87
CA VAL A 141 -52.77 52.76 -39.62
C VAL A 141 -51.49 52.91 -38.79
N TRP A 142 -51.29 54.03 -38.08
CA TRP A 142 -50.12 54.20 -37.22
C TRP A 142 -50.08 53.17 -36.09
N LEU A 143 -51.23 52.88 -35.48
CA LEU A 143 -51.30 51.87 -34.41
C LEU A 143 -51.06 50.46 -34.98
N GLN A 144 -51.61 50.16 -36.15
CA GLN A 144 -51.37 48.91 -36.88
C GLN A 144 -49.87 48.73 -37.19
N GLN A 145 -49.22 49.76 -37.75
CA GLN A 145 -47.78 49.79 -38.00
C GLN A 145 -46.98 49.59 -36.70
N ARG A 146 -47.32 50.26 -35.61
CA ARG A 146 -46.57 50.13 -34.35
C ARG A 146 -46.77 48.77 -33.66
N ILE A 147 -47.92 48.13 -33.88
CA ILE A 147 -48.18 46.73 -33.48
C ILE A 147 -47.34 45.76 -34.32
N GLU A 148 -47.25 45.99 -35.62
CA GLU A 148 -46.45 45.17 -36.55
C GLU A 148 -44.95 45.34 -36.29
N GLU A 149 -44.47 46.57 -36.06
CA GLU A 149 -43.11 46.86 -35.61
C GLU A 149 -42.78 46.21 -34.26
N TRP A 150 -43.70 46.25 -33.28
CA TRP A 150 -43.49 45.59 -31.98
C TRP A 150 -43.48 44.07 -32.07
N LYS A 151 -44.33 43.48 -32.92
CA LYS A 151 -44.29 42.03 -33.20
C LYS A 151 -43.00 41.65 -33.91
N ALA A 152 -42.55 42.44 -34.90
CA ALA A 152 -41.26 42.26 -35.56
C ALA A 152 -40.07 42.44 -34.59
N GLU A 153 -40.15 43.36 -33.63
CA GLU A 153 -39.15 43.57 -32.58
C GLU A 153 -39.08 42.35 -31.63
N LYS A 154 -40.22 41.82 -31.18
CA LYS A 154 -40.27 40.59 -30.35
C LYS A 154 -39.88 39.33 -31.14
N GLU A 155 -40.18 39.26 -32.43
CA GLU A 155 -39.78 38.15 -33.29
C GLU A 155 -38.27 38.23 -33.63
N ALA A 156 -37.72 39.43 -33.82
CA ALA A 156 -36.28 39.67 -33.96
C ALA A 156 -35.52 39.38 -32.65
N GLU A 157 -36.07 39.71 -31.48
CA GLU A 157 -35.50 39.35 -30.18
C GLU A 157 -35.46 37.83 -29.98
N LYS A 158 -36.55 37.11 -30.31
CA LYS A 158 -36.55 35.64 -30.36
C LYS A 158 -35.51 35.10 -31.34
N GLN A 159 -35.43 35.65 -32.56
CA GLN A 159 -34.44 35.25 -33.56
C GLN A 159 -33.00 35.53 -33.12
N ALA A 160 -32.75 36.62 -32.37
CA ALA A 160 -31.44 36.93 -31.80
C ALA A 160 -31.04 35.94 -30.69
N ILE A 161 -31.98 35.54 -29.83
CA ILE A 161 -31.77 34.48 -28.83
C ILE A 161 -31.46 33.14 -29.52
N LEU A 162 -32.21 32.78 -30.56
CA LEU A 162 -32.02 31.58 -31.37
C LEU A 162 -30.69 31.58 -32.14
N ALA A 163 -30.27 32.74 -32.67
CA ALA A 163 -28.98 32.93 -33.32
C ALA A 163 -27.84 32.79 -32.30
N GLY A 164 -27.93 33.45 -31.15
CA GLY A 164 -26.95 33.35 -30.07
C GLY A 164 -26.82 31.94 -29.48
N ALA A 165 -27.92 31.17 -29.43
CA ALA A 165 -27.88 29.75 -29.06
C ALA A 165 -27.15 28.90 -30.11
N LYS A 166 -27.42 29.14 -31.41
CA LYS A 166 -26.73 28.46 -32.53
C LYS A 166 -25.24 28.83 -32.59
N GLU A 167 -24.89 30.08 -32.28
CA GLU A 167 -23.51 30.57 -32.20
C GLU A 167 -22.74 29.95 -31.02
N LYS A 168 -23.31 29.96 -29.80
CA LYS A 168 -22.71 29.31 -28.62
C LYS A 168 -22.45 27.82 -28.84
N ARG A 169 -23.36 27.11 -29.52
CA ARG A 169 -23.15 25.71 -29.92
C ARG A 169 -21.98 25.56 -30.90
N ALA A 170 -21.80 26.52 -31.81
CA ALA A 170 -20.69 26.53 -32.77
C ALA A 170 -19.34 26.91 -32.13
N THR A 171 -19.28 27.83 -31.15
CA THR A 171 -18.05 28.14 -30.41
C THR A 171 -17.61 26.95 -29.56
N LEU A 172 -18.51 26.37 -28.75
CA LEU A 172 -18.25 25.17 -27.96
C LEU A 172 -17.79 23.97 -28.83
N ALA A 173 -18.33 23.83 -30.05
CA ALA A 173 -17.88 22.82 -31.00
C ALA A 173 -16.46 23.09 -31.54
N ARG A 174 -16.11 24.35 -31.82
CA ARG A 174 -14.75 24.76 -32.24
C ARG A 174 -13.74 24.59 -31.11
N GLU A 175 -14.06 25.00 -29.89
CA GLU A 175 -13.22 24.84 -28.70
C GLU A 175 -12.88 23.36 -28.44
N ARG A 176 -13.88 22.46 -28.52
CA ARG A 176 -13.70 20.99 -28.42
C ARG A 176 -12.91 20.38 -29.57
N ALA A 177 -12.84 21.04 -30.73
CA ALA A 177 -12.02 20.62 -31.87
C ALA A 177 -10.58 21.13 -31.74
N GLU A 178 -10.39 22.37 -31.29
CA GLU A 178 -9.07 22.97 -31.06
C GLU A 178 -8.33 22.31 -29.90
N LEU A 179 -9.02 22.04 -28.78
CA LEU A 179 -8.47 21.30 -27.64
C LEU A 179 -8.01 19.89 -28.04
N MET A 180 -8.74 19.23 -28.94
CA MET A 180 -8.37 17.94 -29.51
C MET A 180 -7.19 18.04 -30.49
N ALA A 181 -7.12 19.08 -31.32
CA ALA A 181 -5.98 19.32 -32.20
C ALA A 181 -4.69 19.56 -31.40
N LYS A 182 -4.79 20.30 -30.30
CA LYS A 182 -3.71 20.49 -29.31
C LYS A 182 -3.32 19.18 -28.63
N ASP A 183 -4.28 18.39 -28.14
CA ASP A 183 -4.01 17.09 -27.50
C ASP A 183 -3.35 16.08 -28.46
N ASN A 184 -3.81 16.00 -29.72
CA ASN A 184 -3.19 15.13 -30.71
C ASN A 184 -1.73 15.55 -30.97
N ALA A 185 -1.44 16.85 -31.08
CA ALA A 185 -0.08 17.35 -31.24
C ALA A 185 0.80 17.08 -30.02
N GLU A 186 0.28 17.26 -28.79
CA GLU A 186 0.97 16.83 -27.57
C GLU A 186 1.20 15.32 -27.55
N GLN A 187 0.24 14.51 -28.02
CA GLN A 187 0.32 13.06 -28.06
C GLN A 187 1.36 12.55 -29.06
N ASP A 188 1.51 13.17 -30.23
CA ASP A 188 2.55 12.80 -31.19
C ASP A 188 3.96 13.12 -30.63
N ILE A 189 4.13 14.27 -29.97
CA ILE A 189 5.37 14.62 -29.25
C ILE A 189 5.63 13.62 -28.11
N ARG A 190 4.60 13.33 -27.31
CA ARG A 190 4.62 12.34 -26.22
C ARG A 190 5.01 10.96 -26.74
N ARG A 191 4.49 10.53 -27.89
CA ARG A 191 4.74 9.22 -28.48
C ARG A 191 6.19 9.01 -28.89
N ASP A 192 6.83 10.00 -29.52
CA ASP A 192 8.26 9.90 -29.88
C ASP A 192 9.18 10.00 -28.65
N ILE A 193 8.98 11.04 -27.83
CA ILE A 193 9.90 11.34 -26.72
C ILE A 193 9.75 10.35 -25.56
N LEU A 194 8.53 10.02 -25.14
CA LEU A 194 8.33 9.11 -24.00
C LEU A 194 8.78 7.68 -24.34
N ALA A 195 8.66 7.25 -25.60
CA ALA A 195 9.22 5.98 -26.05
C ALA A 195 10.76 5.94 -25.91
N LYS A 196 11.46 7.04 -26.24
CA LYS A 196 12.91 7.15 -26.04
C LYS A 196 13.30 7.04 -24.55
N THR A 197 12.57 7.72 -23.66
CA THR A 197 12.82 7.63 -22.21
C THR A 197 12.49 6.24 -21.65
N VAL A 198 11.32 5.68 -21.98
CA VAL A 198 10.92 4.33 -21.52
C VAL A 198 11.90 3.25 -22.02
N ASN A 199 12.42 3.37 -23.24
CA ASN A 199 13.44 2.44 -23.75
C ASN A 199 14.77 2.53 -22.95
N LEU A 200 15.21 3.74 -22.55
CA LEU A 200 16.37 3.92 -21.67
C LEU A 200 16.13 3.32 -20.28
N PHE A 201 14.95 3.55 -19.70
CA PHE A 201 14.54 3.03 -18.41
C PHE A 201 14.50 1.49 -18.42
N GLN A 202 13.89 0.89 -19.46
CA GLN A 202 13.90 -0.56 -19.67
C GLN A 202 15.31 -1.13 -19.92
N LYS A 203 16.24 -0.38 -20.52
CA LYS A 203 17.65 -0.81 -20.68
C LYS A 203 18.33 -0.96 -19.32
N PHE A 204 18.07 -0.05 -18.39
CA PHE A 204 18.64 -0.09 -17.03
C PHE A 204 18.01 -1.20 -16.17
N GLU A 205 16.69 -1.42 -16.25
CA GLU A 205 16.05 -2.60 -15.61
C GLU A 205 16.67 -3.91 -16.15
N LYS A 206 16.86 -4.03 -17.48
CA LYS A 206 17.47 -5.22 -18.11
C LYS A 206 18.90 -5.48 -17.62
N GLN A 207 19.76 -4.46 -17.57
CA GLN A 207 21.13 -4.59 -17.06
C GLN A 207 21.19 -5.05 -15.59
N LYS A 208 20.20 -4.66 -14.77
CA LYS A 208 20.05 -5.17 -13.40
C LYS A 208 19.53 -6.60 -13.35
N PHE A 209 18.60 -7.00 -14.20
CA PHE A 209 18.18 -8.41 -14.30
C PHE A 209 19.34 -9.31 -14.75
N GLU A 210 20.17 -8.86 -15.70
CA GLU A 210 21.38 -9.56 -16.13
C GLU A 210 22.43 -9.66 -15.01
N TYR A 211 22.67 -8.57 -14.26
CA TYR A 211 23.53 -8.58 -13.08
C TYR A 211 23.03 -9.53 -11.99
N ASN A 212 21.73 -9.48 -11.65
CA ASN A 212 21.12 -10.38 -10.67
C ASN A 212 21.22 -11.84 -11.11
N ARG A 213 20.99 -12.13 -12.41
CA ARG A 213 21.17 -13.47 -12.99
C ARG A 213 22.62 -13.93 -12.92
N LYS A 214 23.61 -13.06 -13.18
CA LYS A 214 25.03 -13.41 -13.03
C LYS A 214 25.37 -13.74 -11.57
N LYS A 215 24.96 -12.89 -10.63
CA LYS A 215 25.10 -13.14 -9.18
C LYS A 215 24.42 -14.45 -8.76
N GLN A 216 23.24 -14.76 -9.32
CA GLN A 216 22.55 -16.02 -9.06
C GLN A 216 23.35 -17.21 -9.58
N LEU A 217 23.84 -17.18 -10.82
CA LEU A 217 24.67 -18.25 -11.40
C LEU A 217 25.98 -18.47 -10.59
N GLU A 218 26.60 -17.39 -10.11
CA GLU A 218 27.75 -17.46 -9.19
C GLU A 218 27.37 -18.11 -7.85
N SER A 219 26.18 -17.80 -7.33
CA SER A 219 25.65 -18.38 -6.09
C SER A 219 25.12 -19.82 -6.24
N GLU A 220 24.79 -20.25 -7.46
CA GLU A 220 24.50 -21.63 -7.86
C GLU A 220 25.79 -22.43 -7.96
N TRP A 221 26.83 -21.86 -8.58
CA TRP A 221 28.17 -22.45 -8.63
C TRP A 221 28.77 -22.62 -7.22
N GLN A 222 28.61 -21.62 -6.34
CA GLN A 222 29.01 -21.76 -4.93
C GLN A 222 28.23 -22.85 -4.18
N GLN A 223 26.93 -23.05 -4.46
CA GLN A 223 26.17 -24.17 -3.88
C GLN A 223 26.68 -25.52 -4.42
N TYR A 224 26.95 -25.61 -5.72
CA TYR A 224 27.51 -26.82 -6.34
C TYR A 224 28.86 -27.22 -5.72
N LEU A 225 29.72 -26.23 -5.43
CA LEU A 225 31.02 -26.45 -4.78
C LEU A 225 30.92 -26.81 -3.28
N ARG A 226 29.82 -26.52 -2.58
CA ARG A 226 29.69 -26.80 -1.13
C ARG A 226 29.67 -28.30 -0.81
N CYS A 227 29.06 -29.13 -1.66
CA CYS A 227 28.93 -30.58 -1.46
C CYS A 227 28.42 -31.01 -0.06
N ASP A 228 27.63 -30.16 0.60
CA ASP A 228 27.15 -30.33 1.98
C ASP A 228 26.03 -31.37 2.15
N GLY A 229 25.43 -31.81 1.03
CA GLY A 229 24.29 -32.73 1.02
C GLY A 229 22.94 -32.06 1.32
N LEU A 230 22.90 -30.73 1.43
CA LEU A 230 21.66 -29.97 1.56
C LEU A 230 21.04 -29.70 0.17
N PRO A 231 19.70 -29.63 0.06
CA PRO A 231 19.04 -29.29 -1.19
C PRO A 231 19.26 -27.81 -1.55
N ASP A 232 19.36 -27.48 -2.84
CA ASP A 232 19.35 -26.08 -3.28
C ASP A 232 17.91 -25.51 -3.23
N PRO A 233 17.63 -24.42 -2.49
CA PRO A 233 16.32 -23.77 -2.45
C PRO A 233 15.77 -23.32 -3.81
N ARG A 234 16.63 -23.14 -4.82
CA ARG A 234 16.25 -22.84 -6.21
C ARG A 234 15.61 -24.04 -6.90
N VAL A 235 15.94 -25.26 -6.47
CA VAL A 235 15.52 -26.50 -7.11
C VAL A 235 14.36 -27.12 -6.33
N VAL A 236 13.15 -26.65 -6.63
CA VAL A 236 11.87 -27.07 -6.00
C VAL A 236 11.75 -28.60 -5.84
N THR A 237 12.25 -29.39 -6.80
CA THR A 237 12.23 -30.86 -6.72
C THR A 237 13.17 -31.41 -5.64
N GLN A 238 14.38 -30.87 -5.47
CA GLN A 238 15.28 -31.25 -4.37
C GLN A 238 14.66 -30.88 -3.01
N MET A 239 14.07 -29.69 -2.91
CA MET A 239 13.39 -29.23 -1.69
C MET A 239 12.21 -30.14 -1.32
N ASN A 240 11.37 -30.52 -2.29
CA ASN A 240 10.27 -31.45 -2.07
C ASN A 240 10.77 -32.85 -1.66
N THR A 241 11.85 -33.36 -2.26
CA THR A 241 12.49 -34.62 -1.85
C THR A 241 13.03 -34.54 -0.42
N TYR A 242 13.71 -33.45 -0.05
CA TYR A 242 14.20 -33.23 1.32
C TYR A 242 13.05 -33.17 2.34
N ILE A 243 11.95 -32.47 2.02
CA ILE A 243 10.74 -32.42 2.84
C ILE A 243 10.09 -33.81 2.98
N HIS A 244 10.09 -34.62 1.92
CA HIS A 244 9.58 -36.00 1.95
C HIS A 244 10.41 -36.89 2.88
N LEU A 245 11.73 -36.93 2.66
CA LEU A 245 12.67 -37.71 3.48
C LEU A 245 12.66 -37.29 4.95
N TRP A 246 12.42 -36.00 5.24
CA TRP A 246 12.24 -35.51 6.60
C TRP A 246 10.92 -35.97 7.21
N ARG A 247 9.81 -35.97 6.46
CA ARG A 247 8.50 -36.49 6.90
C ARG A 247 8.49 -38.00 7.13
N GLU A 248 9.35 -38.76 6.45
CA GLU A 248 9.53 -40.20 6.68
C GLU A 248 10.32 -40.51 7.96
N ASN A 249 11.08 -39.56 8.51
CA ASN A 249 11.80 -39.76 9.77
C ASN A 249 10.89 -39.55 10.99
N GLU A 250 10.36 -40.66 11.54
CA GLU A 250 9.53 -40.66 12.76
C GLU A 250 10.24 -40.16 14.04
N THR A 251 11.54 -39.86 14.01
CA THR A 251 12.34 -39.53 15.19
C THR A 251 13.26 -38.31 14.99
N CYS A 252 12.91 -37.22 15.67
CA CYS A 252 13.78 -36.07 15.89
C CYS A 252 14.12 -35.99 17.38
N ASP A 253 15.41 -35.95 17.73
CA ASP A 253 15.87 -35.61 19.08
C ASP A 253 16.36 -34.15 19.14
N ASP A 254 16.90 -33.70 20.27
CA ASP A 254 17.33 -32.31 20.42
C ASP A 254 18.65 -31.98 19.71
N ASN A 255 19.49 -32.97 19.38
CA ASN A 255 20.68 -32.73 18.56
C ASN A 255 20.32 -32.65 17.08
N GLU A 256 19.44 -33.53 16.61
CA GLU A 256 18.87 -33.47 15.27
C GLU A 256 18.04 -32.18 15.09
N LEU A 257 17.26 -31.75 16.08
CA LEU A 257 16.56 -30.45 16.03
C LEU A 257 17.55 -29.30 15.87
N ASN A 258 18.65 -29.27 16.65
CA ASN A 258 19.67 -28.23 16.50
C ASN A 258 20.23 -28.17 15.08
N LYS A 259 20.56 -29.34 14.51
CA LYS A 259 21.04 -29.45 13.13
C LYS A 259 19.98 -28.94 12.14
N ARG A 260 18.73 -29.39 12.23
CA ARG A 260 17.65 -28.94 11.33
C ARG A 260 17.41 -27.43 11.44
N CYS A 261 17.55 -26.82 12.61
CA CYS A 261 17.52 -25.36 12.75
C CYS A 261 18.71 -24.68 12.04
N GLN A 262 19.91 -25.24 12.12
CA GLN A 262 21.09 -24.73 11.41
C GLN A 262 20.95 -24.86 9.88
N ASP A 263 20.45 -26.00 9.40
CA ASP A 263 20.26 -26.29 7.97
C ASP A 263 19.12 -25.44 7.35
N VAL A 264 17.97 -25.34 8.02
CA VAL A 264 16.72 -24.82 7.41
C VAL A 264 16.58 -23.30 7.49
N LEU A 265 17.16 -22.63 8.49
CA LEU A 265 17.04 -21.16 8.59
C LEU A 265 17.65 -20.43 7.37
N PRO A 266 18.88 -20.75 6.89
CA PRO A 266 19.41 -20.16 5.66
C PRO A 266 18.60 -20.49 4.40
N MET A 267 18.00 -21.69 4.33
CA MET A 267 17.11 -22.06 3.21
C MET A 267 15.83 -21.19 3.21
N LEU A 268 15.27 -20.89 4.38
CA LEU A 268 14.10 -20.01 4.51
C LEU A 268 14.43 -18.57 4.10
N GLU A 269 15.55 -18.01 4.55
CA GLU A 269 15.98 -16.65 4.14
C GLU A 269 16.16 -16.54 2.61
N MET A 270 16.73 -17.58 1.98
CA MET A 270 16.89 -17.61 0.52
C MET A 270 15.53 -17.67 -0.21
N LEU A 271 14.59 -18.49 0.25
CA LEU A 271 13.24 -18.56 -0.30
C LEU A 271 12.45 -17.26 -0.09
N GLU A 272 12.70 -16.54 1.01
CA GLU A 272 12.13 -15.22 1.27
C GLU A 272 12.64 -14.18 0.26
N GLU A 273 13.93 -14.15 -0.05
CA GLU A 273 14.45 -13.28 -1.12
C GLU A 273 13.89 -13.67 -2.51
N PHE A 274 13.65 -14.96 -2.79
CA PHE A 274 13.04 -15.39 -4.05
C PHE A 274 11.56 -14.97 -4.19
N VAL A 275 10.76 -15.12 -3.13
CA VAL A 275 9.36 -14.68 -3.12
C VAL A 275 9.27 -13.14 -3.19
N ALA A 276 10.18 -12.42 -2.54
CA ALA A 276 10.26 -10.96 -2.61
C ALA A 276 10.70 -10.41 -4.00
N ASN A 277 11.38 -11.25 -4.80
CA ASN A 277 11.84 -10.97 -6.16
C ASN A 277 11.03 -11.70 -7.25
N SER A 278 9.79 -12.12 -6.94
CA SER A 278 8.92 -12.92 -7.81
C SER A 278 8.77 -12.46 -9.27
N ARG A 279 8.96 -11.16 -9.58
CA ARG A 279 9.02 -10.61 -10.96
C ARG A 279 10.08 -11.30 -11.85
N GLN A 280 11.14 -11.87 -11.26
CA GLN A 280 12.23 -12.54 -11.98
C GLN A 280 11.87 -13.97 -12.41
N TYR A 281 10.79 -14.54 -11.88
CA TYR A 281 10.39 -15.93 -12.08
C TYR A 281 9.04 -16.04 -12.79
N THR A 282 8.72 -17.22 -13.35
CA THR A 282 7.35 -17.47 -13.82
C THR A 282 6.38 -17.54 -12.63
N ALA A 283 5.11 -17.19 -12.86
CA ALA A 283 4.08 -17.24 -11.81
C ALA A 283 3.95 -18.64 -11.16
N LEU A 284 4.20 -19.71 -11.92
CA LEU A 284 4.24 -21.08 -11.41
C LEU A 284 5.42 -21.29 -10.46
N GLN A 285 6.64 -20.89 -10.84
CA GLN A 285 7.83 -20.98 -9.98
C GLN A 285 7.66 -20.17 -8.69
N ALA A 286 7.17 -18.92 -8.80
CA ALA A 286 6.93 -18.06 -7.64
C ALA A 286 5.92 -18.69 -6.66
N LYS A 287 4.86 -19.33 -7.17
CA LYS A 287 3.91 -20.11 -6.36
C LYS A 287 4.58 -21.33 -5.71
N SER A 288 5.37 -22.10 -6.46
CA SER A 288 6.06 -23.28 -5.94
C SER A 288 7.11 -22.96 -4.87
N TYR A 289 7.89 -21.87 -5.02
CA TYR A 289 8.80 -21.41 -3.95
C TYR A 289 8.04 -21.07 -2.67
N ASN A 290 6.87 -20.41 -2.79
CA ASN A 290 6.04 -20.10 -1.63
C ASN A 290 5.46 -21.36 -0.97
N GLU A 291 5.02 -22.34 -1.75
CA GLU A 291 4.53 -23.64 -1.24
C GLU A 291 5.61 -24.41 -0.49
N VAL A 292 6.82 -24.51 -1.06
CA VAL A 292 8.01 -25.10 -0.41
C VAL A 292 8.35 -24.37 0.89
N ARG A 293 8.36 -23.03 0.87
CA ARG A 293 8.67 -22.17 2.02
C ARG A 293 7.69 -22.36 3.18
N ILE A 294 6.40 -22.50 2.89
CA ILE A 294 5.36 -22.82 3.89
C ILE A 294 5.56 -24.24 4.44
N ALA A 295 5.78 -25.22 3.56
CA ALA A 295 5.99 -26.63 3.97
C ALA A 295 7.26 -26.83 4.81
N LEU A 296 8.32 -26.03 4.63
CA LEU A 296 9.50 -26.02 5.49
C LEU A 296 9.19 -25.49 6.90
N ARG A 297 8.44 -24.38 7.02
CA ARG A 297 8.07 -23.85 8.35
C ARG A 297 7.12 -24.81 9.10
N GLU A 298 6.23 -25.50 8.38
CA GLU A 298 5.44 -26.61 8.92
C GLU A 298 6.34 -27.76 9.45
N GLN A 299 7.33 -28.20 8.66
CA GLN A 299 8.23 -29.29 9.09
C GLN A 299 9.11 -28.89 10.28
N LEU A 300 9.58 -27.65 10.33
CA LEU A 300 10.33 -27.13 11.47
C LEU A 300 9.46 -27.07 12.74
N SER A 301 8.20 -26.65 12.62
CA SER A 301 7.22 -26.72 13.71
C SER A 301 6.99 -28.17 14.19
N ASN A 302 6.81 -29.11 13.25
CA ASN A 302 6.65 -30.54 13.54
C ASN A 302 7.89 -31.15 14.22
N ALA A 303 9.10 -30.76 13.81
CA ALA A 303 10.35 -31.19 14.44
C ALA A 303 10.44 -30.71 15.89
N ILE A 304 9.99 -29.49 16.19
CA ILE A 304 9.88 -28.98 17.57
C ILE A 304 8.91 -29.83 18.39
N GLN A 305 7.78 -30.29 17.81
CA GLN A 305 6.86 -31.22 18.50
C GLN A 305 7.52 -32.58 18.80
N LEU A 306 8.19 -33.18 17.82
CA LEU A 306 8.83 -34.50 17.94
C LEU A 306 10.01 -34.49 18.91
N ALA A 307 10.86 -33.47 18.85
CA ALA A 307 11.96 -33.29 19.80
C ALA A 307 11.43 -33.06 21.23
N SER A 308 10.40 -32.22 21.40
CA SER A 308 9.73 -32.03 22.70
C SER A 308 9.20 -33.37 23.27
N PHE A 309 8.57 -34.20 22.44
CA PHE A 309 8.06 -35.52 22.83
C PHE A 309 9.19 -36.48 23.23
N ASN A 310 10.26 -36.56 22.43
CA ASN A 310 11.39 -37.46 22.71
C ASN A 310 12.22 -37.01 23.93
N VAL A 311 12.32 -35.71 24.19
CA VAL A 311 12.94 -35.17 25.41
C VAL A 311 12.08 -35.52 26.64
N LEU A 312 10.76 -35.29 26.59
CA LEU A 312 9.83 -35.60 27.68
C LEU A 312 9.68 -37.10 28.01
N ARG A 313 10.24 -38.01 27.21
CA ARG A 313 10.13 -39.47 27.40
C ARG A 313 11.19 -40.06 28.36
N ASP A 314 12.23 -39.29 28.70
CA ASP A 314 13.34 -39.75 29.56
C ASP A 314 13.76 -38.64 30.54
N LEU A 315 12.89 -38.35 31.51
CA LEU A 315 13.12 -37.30 32.51
C LEU A 315 14.37 -37.57 33.37
N GLU A 316 14.71 -38.84 33.61
CA GLU A 316 15.87 -39.23 34.44
C GLU A 316 17.20 -38.83 33.81
N LYS A 317 17.35 -38.94 32.47
CA LYS A 317 18.61 -38.59 31.79
C LYS A 317 18.64 -37.18 31.18
N ARG A 318 17.48 -36.62 30.83
CA ARG A 318 17.41 -35.37 30.04
C ARG A 318 17.06 -34.13 30.85
N PHE A 319 16.45 -34.26 32.04
CA PHE A 319 16.02 -33.11 32.84
C PHE A 319 16.93 -32.89 34.05
N GLN A 320 17.06 -31.63 34.46
CA GLN A 320 17.62 -31.21 35.73
C GLN A 320 16.52 -31.28 36.80
N TRP A 321 16.86 -31.75 38.00
CA TRP A 321 15.88 -32.06 39.05
C TRP A 321 16.04 -31.09 40.23
N ASP A 322 15.42 -29.92 40.14
CA ASP A 322 15.47 -28.89 41.18
C ASP A 322 14.79 -29.35 42.48
N SER A 323 13.84 -30.29 42.39
CA SER A 323 13.31 -31.01 43.56
C SER A 323 12.74 -32.38 43.20
N ILE A 324 12.42 -33.19 44.21
CA ILE A 324 11.78 -34.52 44.06
C ILE A 324 10.40 -34.43 43.35
N LYS A 325 9.80 -33.24 43.25
CA LYS A 325 8.52 -32.99 42.58
C LYS A 325 8.65 -32.30 41.21
N LEU A 326 9.82 -31.79 40.85
CA LEU A 326 9.97 -30.75 39.83
C LEU A 326 11.22 -31.00 38.99
N ALA A 327 11.01 -31.20 37.69
CA ALA A 327 12.05 -31.43 36.72
C ALA A 327 11.98 -30.38 35.59
N CYS A 328 13.12 -29.80 35.23
CA CYS A 328 13.27 -28.75 34.23
C CYS A 328 14.23 -29.18 33.10
N TYR A 329 13.93 -28.77 31.87
CA TYR A 329 14.86 -28.81 30.74
C TYR A 329 14.91 -27.44 30.08
N HIS A 330 16.11 -26.97 29.79
CA HIS A 330 16.39 -25.74 29.05
C HIS A 330 17.46 -26.04 27.99
N ARG A 331 17.19 -25.65 26.73
CA ARG A 331 18.21 -25.61 25.67
C ARG A 331 17.95 -24.45 24.72
N GLU A 332 19.02 -23.78 24.33
CA GLU A 332 19.00 -22.83 23.21
C GLU A 332 19.55 -23.49 21.95
N PHE A 333 18.96 -23.13 20.82
CA PHE A 333 19.26 -23.61 19.47
C PHE A 333 19.41 -22.41 18.54
N ASN A 334 19.89 -22.62 17.31
CA ASN A 334 19.84 -21.56 16.31
C ASN A 334 18.37 -21.15 16.06
N GLY A 335 18.04 -19.88 16.23
CA GLY A 335 16.69 -19.32 16.01
C GLY A 335 15.56 -19.86 16.92
N LEU A 336 15.85 -20.62 17.98
CA LEU A 336 14.84 -21.23 18.85
C LEU A 336 15.34 -21.38 20.29
N ARG A 337 14.48 -21.08 21.27
CA ARG A 337 14.69 -21.43 22.69
C ARG A 337 13.59 -22.39 23.15
N LEU A 338 13.97 -23.45 23.87
CA LEU A 338 13.03 -24.46 24.39
C LEU A 338 13.21 -24.64 25.89
N ASN A 339 12.12 -24.45 26.62
CA ASN A 339 11.98 -24.82 28.03
C ASN A 339 10.83 -25.81 28.21
N LEU A 340 11.06 -26.83 29.02
CA LEU A 340 10.07 -27.82 29.43
C LEU A 340 10.10 -27.91 30.96
N TRP A 341 8.96 -27.68 31.60
CA TRP A 341 8.77 -27.81 33.03
C TRP A 341 7.82 -28.97 33.30
N VAL A 342 8.14 -29.84 34.26
CA VAL A 342 7.35 -31.05 34.56
C VAL A 342 7.15 -31.20 36.06
N ALA A 343 5.89 -31.29 36.48
CA ALA A 343 5.51 -31.69 37.83
C ALA A 343 5.38 -33.22 37.92
N VAL A 344 6.22 -33.81 38.76
CA VAL A 344 6.37 -35.26 38.91
C VAL A 344 5.48 -35.77 40.05
N PRO A 345 4.51 -36.66 39.79
CA PRO A 345 3.57 -37.12 40.80
C PRO A 345 4.25 -38.07 41.80
N LEU A 346 4.24 -37.69 43.08
CA LEU A 346 4.69 -38.56 44.17
C LEU A 346 3.61 -39.60 44.54
N PRO A 347 3.98 -40.84 44.91
CA PRO A 347 3.05 -41.80 45.50
C PRO A 347 2.47 -41.27 46.81
N THR A 348 1.16 -41.03 46.84
CA THR A 348 0.48 -40.46 48.01
C THR A 348 0.29 -41.49 49.12
N ARG A 349 0.66 -41.13 50.36
CA ARG A 349 0.09 -41.77 51.56
C ARG A 349 -1.35 -41.29 51.76
N LYS A 350 -2.13 -42.02 52.57
CA LYS A 350 -3.57 -41.80 52.82
C LYS A 350 -3.93 -40.30 52.94
N PRO A 351 -5.08 -39.86 52.38
CA PRO A 351 -5.45 -38.44 52.36
C PRO A 351 -5.56 -37.86 53.77
N LYS A 352 -5.19 -36.59 53.93
CA LYS A 352 -5.39 -35.83 55.17
C LYS A 352 -6.88 -35.44 55.30
N PRO A 353 -7.43 -35.30 56.52
CA PRO A 353 -8.85 -34.94 56.71
C PRO A 353 -9.26 -33.55 56.20
N VAL A 354 -8.28 -32.67 55.94
CA VAL A 354 -8.45 -31.35 55.34
C VAL A 354 -7.40 -31.23 54.23
N GLU A 355 -7.83 -30.95 53.00
CA GLU A 355 -6.91 -30.46 51.97
C GLU A 355 -6.61 -28.98 52.27
N PRO A 356 -5.34 -28.58 52.44
CA PRO A 356 -4.99 -27.16 52.50
C PRO A 356 -5.28 -26.52 51.13
N GLU A 357 -5.56 -25.21 51.12
CA GLU A 357 -5.70 -24.49 49.86
C GLU A 357 -4.44 -24.65 49.00
N ARG A 358 -4.66 -24.98 47.73
CA ARG A 358 -3.58 -25.28 46.78
C ARG A 358 -2.98 -23.97 46.28
N GLU A 359 -1.69 -23.79 46.50
CA GLU A 359 -0.95 -22.63 45.99
C GLU A 359 -0.89 -22.69 44.45
N PRO A 360 -1.11 -21.56 43.75
CA PRO A 360 -0.98 -21.51 42.29
C PRO A 360 0.48 -21.68 41.87
N VAL A 361 0.73 -22.53 40.86
CA VAL A 361 2.09 -22.78 40.36
C VAL A 361 2.61 -21.56 39.60
N GLU A 362 3.70 -20.97 40.08
CA GLU A 362 4.42 -19.89 39.41
C GLU A 362 5.68 -20.42 38.70
N LEU A 363 5.81 -20.08 37.42
CA LEU A 363 6.87 -20.49 36.52
C LEU A 363 7.59 -19.25 35.98
N SER A 364 8.92 -19.31 35.90
CA SER A 364 9.74 -18.27 35.28
C SER A 364 10.69 -18.90 34.26
N PHE A 365 10.80 -18.26 33.10
CA PHE A 365 11.61 -18.70 31.97
C PHE A 365 12.57 -17.58 31.53
N PRO A 366 13.68 -17.33 32.26
CA PRO A 366 14.54 -16.16 32.04
C PRO A 366 15.09 -16.03 30.62
N SER A 367 15.46 -17.14 29.99
CA SER A 367 15.98 -17.21 28.62
C SER A 367 15.00 -16.70 27.55
N MET A 368 13.70 -16.73 27.81
CA MET A 368 12.67 -16.17 26.91
C MET A 368 12.03 -14.89 27.44
N LYS A 369 12.38 -14.48 28.67
CA LYS A 369 11.76 -13.41 29.46
C LYS A 369 10.23 -13.54 29.60
N VAL A 370 9.79 -14.72 30.04
CA VAL A 370 8.37 -15.03 30.26
C VAL A 370 8.17 -15.57 31.68
N ALA A 371 7.16 -15.08 32.37
CA ALA A 371 6.66 -15.68 33.62
C ALA A 371 5.18 -16.08 33.46
N VAL A 372 4.80 -17.21 34.06
CA VAL A 372 3.42 -17.73 34.00
C VAL A 372 2.99 -18.21 35.38
N LYS A 373 1.84 -17.74 35.85
CA LYS A 373 1.15 -18.21 37.05
C LYS A 373 -0.09 -18.99 36.64
N LEU A 374 -0.08 -20.29 36.90
CA LEU A 374 -1.18 -21.20 36.56
C LEU A 374 -2.35 -21.10 37.57
N PRO A 375 -3.60 -21.26 37.12
CA PRO A 375 -4.76 -21.27 38.00
C PRO A 375 -4.79 -22.52 38.91
N LYS A 376 -5.32 -22.37 40.14
CA LYS A 376 -5.41 -23.43 41.18
C LYS A 376 -6.08 -24.74 40.73
N ILE A 377 -6.81 -24.74 39.61
CA ILE A 377 -7.48 -25.91 39.03
C ILE A 377 -6.50 -26.88 38.33
N ILE A 378 -5.28 -26.44 37.98
CA ILE A 378 -4.25 -27.31 37.41
C ILE A 378 -3.50 -27.95 38.58
N ASP A 379 -3.94 -29.16 38.95
CA ASP A 379 -3.43 -29.99 40.06
C ASP A 379 -1.90 -30.21 40.04
N GLY A 380 -1.29 -30.21 38.85
CA GLY A 380 0.13 -30.44 38.65
C GLY A 380 0.50 -31.91 38.45
N SER A 381 -0.27 -32.88 38.95
CA SER A 381 0.07 -34.30 38.75
C SER A 381 0.09 -34.69 37.26
N SER A 382 1.25 -35.15 36.79
CA SER A 382 1.50 -35.52 35.39
C SER A 382 1.38 -34.37 34.37
N VAL A 383 1.49 -33.12 34.84
CA VAL A 383 1.45 -31.92 33.99
C VAL A 383 2.86 -31.57 33.51
N CYS A 384 2.97 -31.27 32.22
CA CYS A 384 4.08 -30.54 31.65
C CYS A 384 3.61 -29.17 31.13
N VAL A 385 4.40 -28.13 31.36
CA VAL A 385 4.30 -26.87 30.62
C VAL A 385 5.48 -26.79 29.66
N ARG A 386 5.21 -26.70 28.36
CA ARG A 386 6.21 -26.26 27.39
C ARG A 386 6.14 -24.76 27.24
N ALA A 387 7.29 -24.11 27.24
CA ALA A 387 7.43 -22.77 26.73
C ALA A 387 8.58 -22.78 25.69
N ALA A 388 8.26 -22.53 24.43
CA ALA A 388 9.22 -22.54 23.33
C ALA A 388 9.06 -21.28 22.48
N ARG A 389 10.13 -20.53 22.27
CA ARG A 389 10.13 -19.27 21.51
C ARG A 389 10.93 -19.47 20.23
N SER A 390 10.23 -19.58 19.10
CA SER A 390 10.87 -19.46 17.79
C SER A 390 11.11 -17.98 17.51
N MET A 391 12.29 -17.63 17.02
CA MET A 391 12.65 -16.26 16.67
C MET A 391 12.08 -15.82 15.31
N ILE A 392 11.64 -16.79 14.48
CA ILE A 392 10.93 -16.56 13.22
C ILE A 392 9.43 -16.86 13.36
N ASP A 393 8.62 -16.30 12.46
CA ASP A 393 7.19 -16.61 12.40
C ASP A 393 6.95 -17.89 11.59
N LEU A 394 6.55 -18.95 12.29
CA LEU A 394 6.24 -20.26 11.69
C LEU A 394 4.77 -20.42 11.28
N LEU A 395 3.89 -19.46 11.61
CA LEU A 395 2.43 -19.67 11.60
C LEU A 395 1.68 -18.69 10.70
N SER A 396 2.01 -17.39 10.75
CA SER A 396 1.16 -16.34 10.15
C SER A 396 0.96 -16.49 8.64
N GLU A 397 1.93 -16.99 7.89
CA GLU A 397 1.79 -17.17 6.44
C GLU A 397 0.68 -18.17 6.05
N SER A 398 0.31 -19.08 6.95
CA SER A 398 -0.81 -20.02 6.75
C SER A 398 -2.18 -19.37 7.00
N SER A 399 -2.23 -18.14 7.53
CA SER A 399 -3.47 -17.42 7.79
C SER A 399 -4.08 -16.81 6.54
N ARG A 400 -5.40 -16.97 6.43
CA ARG A 400 -6.25 -16.35 5.40
C ARG A 400 -6.15 -14.81 5.33
N SER A 401 -5.62 -14.16 6.37
CA SER A 401 -5.46 -12.70 6.45
C SER A 401 -4.05 -12.19 6.13
N PHE A 402 -3.08 -13.07 5.87
CA PHE A 402 -1.68 -12.67 5.63
C PHE A 402 -1.42 -12.24 4.19
N ALA A 403 -1.75 -13.11 3.23
CA ALA A 403 -1.49 -12.87 1.82
C ALA A 403 -2.38 -11.73 1.26
N LEU A 404 -1.83 -10.97 0.32
CA LEU A 404 -2.61 -10.03 -0.48
C LEU A 404 -3.54 -10.81 -1.43
N ALA A 405 -4.82 -10.43 -1.52
CA ALA A 405 -5.84 -11.21 -2.23
C ALA A 405 -5.64 -11.29 -3.75
N GLY A 406 -4.94 -10.33 -4.34
CA GLY A 406 -4.57 -10.28 -5.76
C GLY A 406 -3.57 -9.15 -6.01
N ASP A 407 -2.76 -9.25 -7.05
CA ASP A 407 -1.81 -8.19 -7.41
C ASP A 407 -2.49 -7.05 -8.20
N MET A 408 -1.88 -5.87 -8.20
CA MET A 408 -2.41 -4.71 -8.93
C MET A 408 -2.35 -4.96 -10.45
N PRO A 409 -3.45 -4.79 -11.21
CA PRO A 409 -3.49 -5.12 -12.65
C PRO A 409 -2.42 -4.45 -13.51
N ASN A 410 -2.14 -3.16 -13.28
CA ASN A 410 -1.21 -2.37 -14.09
C ASN A 410 0.20 -2.25 -13.45
N ARG A 411 0.53 -3.09 -12.46
CA ARG A 411 1.75 -2.98 -11.63
C ARG A 411 3.06 -2.84 -12.41
N TYR A 412 3.15 -3.51 -13.56
CA TYR A 412 4.36 -3.56 -14.40
C TYR A 412 4.18 -2.88 -15.76
N GLU A 413 3.06 -2.20 -15.98
CA GLU A 413 2.86 -1.36 -17.15
C GLU A 413 3.80 -0.14 -17.12
N ASP A 414 4.20 0.34 -18.31
CA ASP A 414 4.97 1.56 -18.48
C ASP A 414 4.09 2.72 -18.96
N LEU A 415 4.59 3.95 -18.74
CA LEU A 415 3.82 5.16 -19.01
C LEU A 415 3.52 5.38 -20.49
N PHE A 416 4.32 4.81 -21.40
CA PHE A 416 4.09 4.91 -22.84
C PHE A 416 2.91 4.02 -23.28
N ILE A 417 2.90 2.75 -22.87
CA ILE A 417 1.78 1.83 -23.18
C ILE A 417 0.49 2.34 -22.54
N PHE A 418 0.55 2.83 -21.30
CA PHE A 418 -0.60 3.42 -20.60
C PHE A 418 -1.17 4.64 -21.34
N ASN A 419 -0.34 5.63 -21.71
CA ASN A 419 -0.80 6.80 -22.47
C ASN A 419 -1.36 6.43 -23.86
N LEU A 420 -0.81 5.40 -24.51
CA LEU A 420 -1.31 4.93 -25.81
C LEU A 420 -2.69 4.26 -25.67
N LYS A 421 -2.90 3.44 -24.64
CA LYS A 421 -4.22 2.87 -24.30
C LYS A 421 -5.24 3.96 -23.93
N GLU A 422 -4.87 4.87 -23.05
CA GLU A 422 -5.73 5.97 -22.60
C GLU A 422 -6.15 6.87 -23.77
N HIS A 423 -5.23 7.26 -24.64
CA HIS A 423 -5.54 8.09 -25.81
C HIS A 423 -6.49 7.37 -26.79
N ILE A 424 -6.29 6.06 -27.05
CA ILE A 424 -7.21 5.26 -27.87
C ILE A 424 -8.61 5.21 -27.25
N ALA A 425 -8.71 4.98 -25.94
CA ALA A 425 -9.99 4.97 -25.21
C ALA A 425 -10.69 6.34 -25.25
N THR A 426 -9.94 7.41 -24.98
CA THR A 426 -10.39 8.82 -25.06
C THR A 426 -10.92 9.15 -26.46
N TYR A 427 -10.20 8.78 -27.51
CA TYR A 427 -10.60 9.04 -28.90
C TYR A 427 -11.86 8.24 -29.29
N LYS A 428 -11.94 6.96 -28.89
CA LYS A 428 -13.13 6.11 -29.10
C LYS A 428 -14.36 6.70 -28.42
N LEU A 429 -14.23 7.06 -27.13
CA LEU A 429 -15.31 7.69 -26.35
C LEU A 429 -15.72 9.04 -26.96
N LYS A 430 -14.76 9.87 -27.40
CA LYS A 430 -15.07 11.11 -28.11
C LYS A 430 -15.90 10.85 -29.38
N LYS A 431 -15.50 9.88 -30.22
CA LYS A 431 -16.24 9.53 -31.44
C LYS A 431 -17.67 9.09 -31.12
N GLU A 432 -17.85 8.27 -30.08
CA GLU A 432 -19.17 7.82 -29.61
C GLU A 432 -20.02 8.99 -29.11
N GLN A 433 -19.44 9.92 -28.34
CA GLN A 433 -20.13 11.15 -27.91
C GLN A 433 -20.50 12.06 -29.08
N ASP A 434 -19.63 12.23 -30.07
CA ASP A 434 -19.87 13.08 -31.24
C ASP A 434 -20.88 12.44 -32.21
N GLU A 435 -20.94 11.11 -32.28
CA GLU A 435 -22.04 10.38 -32.93
C GLU A 435 -23.38 10.57 -32.19
N ILE A 436 -23.41 10.55 -30.85
CA ILE A 436 -24.61 10.85 -30.05
C ILE A 436 -25.09 12.29 -30.30
N ARG A 437 -24.18 13.28 -30.24
CA ARG A 437 -24.48 14.68 -30.55
C ARG A 437 -25.01 14.85 -31.98
N THR A 438 -24.44 14.14 -32.95
CA THR A 438 -24.87 14.19 -34.35
C THR A 438 -26.25 13.56 -34.56
N LYS A 439 -26.56 12.43 -33.90
CA LYS A 439 -27.89 11.80 -33.92
C LYS A 439 -28.94 12.74 -33.30
N PHE A 440 -28.66 13.26 -32.11
CA PHE A 440 -29.53 14.24 -31.43
C PHE A 440 -29.83 15.47 -32.31
N TYR A 441 -28.81 16.14 -32.86
CA TYR A 441 -29.02 17.31 -33.72
C TYR A 441 -29.65 16.98 -35.08
N LYS A 442 -29.65 15.71 -35.51
CA LYS A 442 -30.42 15.25 -36.66
C LYS A 442 -31.90 15.07 -36.29
N GLU A 443 -32.19 14.35 -35.21
CA GLU A 443 -33.56 14.12 -34.73
C GLU A 443 -34.29 15.43 -34.41
N ILE A 444 -33.61 16.36 -33.72
CA ILE A 444 -34.14 17.71 -33.46
C ILE A 444 -34.40 18.46 -34.78
N ARG A 445 -33.50 18.38 -35.76
CA ARG A 445 -33.66 19.04 -37.07
C ARG A 445 -34.81 18.46 -37.88
N ASP A 446 -35.01 17.15 -37.83
CA ASP A 446 -36.07 16.49 -38.57
C ASP A 446 -37.44 16.76 -37.91
N LYS A 447 -37.54 16.77 -36.57
CA LYS A 447 -38.72 17.27 -35.83
C LYS A 447 -39.02 18.75 -36.10
N ILE A 448 -38.00 19.61 -36.17
CA ILE A 448 -38.16 21.03 -36.54
C ILE A 448 -38.82 21.14 -37.92
N LYS A 449 -38.40 20.36 -38.92
CA LYS A 449 -39.05 20.35 -40.25
C LYS A 449 -40.49 19.85 -40.19
N GLU A 450 -40.80 18.85 -39.36
CA GLU A 450 -42.16 18.32 -39.19
C GLU A 450 -43.10 19.39 -38.61
N VAL A 451 -42.66 20.10 -37.56
CA VAL A 451 -43.42 21.20 -36.95
C VAL A 451 -43.50 22.43 -37.88
N GLU A 452 -42.42 22.81 -38.56
CA GLU A 452 -42.44 23.86 -39.60
C GLU A 452 -43.39 23.50 -40.76
N ALA A 453 -43.42 22.24 -41.20
CA ALA A 453 -44.32 21.76 -42.24
C ALA A 453 -45.78 21.77 -41.76
N PHE A 454 -46.05 21.39 -40.51
CA PHE A 454 -47.38 21.44 -39.92
C PHE A 454 -47.91 22.88 -39.79
N LEU A 455 -47.07 23.81 -39.32
CA LEU A 455 -47.38 25.23 -39.25
C LEU A 455 -47.61 25.84 -40.65
N LYS A 456 -46.84 25.41 -41.65
CA LYS A 456 -46.99 25.83 -43.04
C LYS A 456 -48.21 25.22 -43.74
N ALA A 457 -48.63 24.02 -43.34
CA ALA A 457 -49.83 23.35 -43.84
C ALA A 457 -51.13 23.91 -43.25
N ASN A 458 -51.07 24.54 -42.06
CA ASN A 458 -52.21 25.14 -41.38
C ASN A 458 -52.02 26.66 -41.10
N PRO A 459 -51.98 27.55 -42.11
CA PRO A 459 -51.63 28.96 -41.92
C PRO A 459 -52.67 29.80 -41.15
N TYR A 460 -53.89 29.29 -40.99
CA TYR A 460 -55.05 30.06 -40.52
C TYR A 460 -55.54 29.70 -39.11
N THR A 461 -54.91 28.72 -38.46
CA THR A 461 -55.25 28.30 -37.09
C THR A 461 -54.28 28.86 -36.06
N LYS A 462 -54.76 29.07 -34.82
CA LYS A 462 -53.99 29.66 -33.72
C LYS A 462 -53.11 28.58 -33.06
N ASN A 463 -52.12 28.11 -33.81
CA ASN A 463 -51.19 27.03 -33.43
C ASN A 463 -50.10 27.55 -32.48
N GLU A 464 -50.49 28.00 -31.30
CA GLU A 464 -49.60 28.63 -30.32
C GLU A 464 -48.72 27.58 -29.63
N LYS A 465 -49.27 26.39 -29.34
CA LYS A 465 -48.53 25.27 -28.74
C LYS A 465 -47.41 24.77 -29.64
N GLU A 466 -47.68 24.68 -30.94
CA GLU A 466 -46.75 24.17 -31.94
C GLU A 466 -45.65 25.19 -32.27
N LYS A 467 -45.91 26.49 -32.03
CA LYS A 467 -44.86 27.52 -32.02
C LYS A 467 -43.99 27.43 -30.77
N ASP A 468 -44.58 27.22 -29.60
CA ASP A 468 -43.82 27.01 -28.36
C ASP A 468 -43.01 25.70 -28.43
N GLU A 469 -43.53 24.64 -29.06
CA GLU A 469 -42.80 23.41 -29.36
C GLU A 469 -41.63 23.65 -30.34
N LEU A 470 -41.83 24.45 -31.39
CA LEU A 470 -40.75 24.82 -32.34
C LEU A 470 -39.62 25.61 -31.65
N ASP A 471 -39.97 26.56 -30.77
CA ASP A 471 -39.00 27.31 -29.97
C ASP A 471 -38.25 26.38 -29.01
N ASN A 472 -38.96 25.50 -28.29
CA ASN A 472 -38.36 24.51 -27.39
C ASN A 472 -37.42 23.54 -28.13
N LEU A 473 -37.82 23.03 -29.30
CA LEU A 473 -36.99 22.15 -30.14
C LEU A 473 -35.73 22.86 -30.65
N ASN A 474 -35.82 24.14 -31.03
CA ASN A 474 -34.63 24.91 -31.41
C ASN A 474 -33.69 25.14 -30.20
N MET A 475 -34.25 25.36 -29.01
CA MET A 475 -33.50 25.58 -27.77
C MET A 475 -32.96 24.30 -27.12
N ALA A 476 -33.42 23.12 -27.54
CA ALA A 476 -32.98 21.83 -27.02
C ALA A 476 -31.46 21.58 -27.17
N GLU A 477 -30.84 21.09 -26.09
CA GLU A 477 -29.42 20.75 -26.02
C GLU A 477 -29.23 19.23 -25.89
N PRO A 478 -28.13 18.66 -26.44
CA PRO A 478 -27.84 17.24 -26.28
C PRO A 478 -27.66 16.88 -24.80
N PRO A 479 -27.88 15.61 -24.42
CA PRO A 479 -27.70 15.15 -23.04
C PRO A 479 -26.29 15.49 -22.53
N PHE A 480 -26.17 15.73 -21.23
CA PHE A 480 -24.88 15.98 -20.61
C PHE A 480 -23.94 14.79 -20.84
N LEU A 481 -22.79 15.09 -21.45
CA LEU A 481 -21.73 14.13 -21.75
C LEU A 481 -20.45 14.71 -21.15
N PRO A 482 -19.81 14.03 -20.17
CA PRO A 482 -18.60 14.51 -19.53
C PRO A 482 -17.44 14.60 -20.52
N ASP A 483 -16.38 15.33 -20.17
CA ASP A 483 -15.18 15.34 -21.00
C ASP A 483 -14.58 13.92 -21.09
N PRO A 484 -14.20 13.43 -22.29
CA PRO A 484 -13.66 12.09 -22.45
C PRO A 484 -12.43 11.78 -21.58
N ARG A 485 -11.61 12.77 -21.23
CA ARG A 485 -10.38 12.60 -20.43
C ARG A 485 -10.70 12.58 -18.93
N THR A 486 -11.66 13.40 -18.47
CA THR A 486 -12.13 13.31 -17.08
C THR A 486 -12.91 12.01 -16.85
N PHE A 487 -13.71 11.55 -17.82
CA PHE A 487 -14.41 10.28 -17.70
C PHE A 487 -13.45 9.08 -17.57
N ILE A 488 -12.39 9.01 -18.38
CA ILE A 488 -11.39 7.93 -18.28
C ILE A 488 -10.57 8.06 -16.98
N ALA A 489 -10.30 9.28 -16.50
CA ALA A 489 -9.73 9.49 -15.17
C ALA A 489 -10.61 8.88 -14.05
N GLU A 490 -11.91 9.18 -14.05
CA GLU A 490 -12.87 8.60 -13.11
C GLU A 490 -13.00 7.08 -13.26
N GLU A 491 -12.91 6.55 -14.49
CA GLU A 491 -12.94 5.09 -14.72
C GLU A 491 -11.72 4.38 -14.12
N ASN A 492 -10.51 4.96 -14.26
CA ASN A 492 -9.31 4.47 -13.60
C ASN A 492 -9.43 4.51 -12.06
N GLU A 493 -9.92 5.62 -11.49
CA GLU A 493 -10.14 5.74 -10.05
C GLU A 493 -11.17 4.71 -9.55
N ARG A 494 -12.27 4.50 -10.28
CA ARG A 494 -13.27 3.46 -9.96
C ARG A 494 -12.67 2.05 -10.10
N ALA A 495 -11.78 1.81 -11.05
CA ALA A 495 -11.08 0.53 -11.22
C ALA A 495 -10.11 0.27 -10.05
N PHE A 496 -9.35 1.27 -9.60
CA PHE A 496 -8.49 1.16 -8.42
C PHE A 496 -9.32 0.98 -7.13
N ALA A 497 -10.41 1.73 -6.95
CA ALA A 497 -11.33 1.55 -5.83
C ALA A 497 -12.00 0.16 -5.83
N LYS A 498 -12.26 -0.43 -7.01
CA LYS A 498 -12.74 -1.81 -7.16
C LYS A 498 -11.66 -2.82 -6.75
N TYR A 499 -10.40 -2.60 -7.15
CA TYR A 499 -9.26 -3.40 -6.70
C TYR A 499 -9.06 -3.34 -5.17
N LEU A 500 -9.06 -2.14 -4.57
CA LEU A 500 -8.98 -1.97 -3.12
C LEU A 500 -10.10 -2.75 -2.39
N LYS A 501 -11.34 -2.68 -2.90
CA LYS A 501 -12.49 -3.46 -2.39
C LYS A 501 -12.30 -4.97 -2.49
N THR A 502 -11.58 -5.50 -3.49
CA THR A 502 -11.23 -6.93 -3.56
C THR A 502 -10.14 -7.34 -2.56
N CYS A 503 -9.32 -6.40 -2.08
CA CYS A 503 -8.28 -6.66 -1.07
C CYS A 503 -8.78 -6.52 0.39
N VAL A 504 -10.04 -6.14 0.63
CA VAL A 504 -10.58 -5.98 2.00
C VAL A 504 -10.79 -7.34 2.68
N THR A 505 -9.88 -7.69 3.58
CA THR A 505 -9.97 -8.89 4.43
C THR A 505 -11.06 -8.75 5.49
N LYS A 506 -12.16 -9.50 5.34
CA LYS A 506 -13.26 -9.55 6.33
C LYS A 506 -12.93 -10.48 7.50
N THR A 507 -12.49 -9.90 8.62
CA THR A 507 -12.32 -10.60 9.91
C THR A 507 -13.62 -10.61 10.74
N ARG A 508 -13.70 -11.54 11.69
CA ARG A 508 -14.73 -11.61 12.73
C ARG A 508 -14.30 -10.87 13.99
N SER A 509 -15.21 -10.69 14.95
CA SER A 509 -14.86 -10.14 16.26
C SER A 509 -13.77 -10.97 16.95
N GLY A 510 -12.72 -10.29 17.41
CA GLY A 510 -11.52 -10.90 17.99
C GLY A 510 -10.66 -11.74 17.05
N GLU A 511 -10.84 -11.67 15.72
CA GLU A 511 -9.92 -12.24 14.72
C GLU A 511 -8.96 -11.15 14.20
N MET A 512 -7.65 -11.44 14.22
CA MET A 512 -6.62 -10.46 13.83
C MET A 512 -6.49 -10.35 12.29
N ASN A 513 -6.53 -9.11 11.79
CA ASN A 513 -6.25 -8.82 10.39
C ASN A 513 -4.74 -8.59 10.18
N LEU A 514 -4.04 -9.57 9.57
CA LEU A 514 -2.61 -9.48 9.27
C LEU A 514 -2.27 -8.54 8.08
N ARG A 515 -3.28 -7.96 7.40
CA ARG A 515 -3.06 -6.83 6.49
C ARG A 515 -2.86 -5.51 7.25
N LYS A 516 -3.44 -5.36 8.46
CA LYS A 516 -3.24 -4.21 9.37
C LYS A 516 -2.12 -4.44 10.39
N TYR A 517 -1.99 -5.65 10.94
CA TYR A 517 -1.01 -5.99 11.98
C TYR A 517 0.04 -7.00 11.49
N ARG A 518 1.24 -6.99 12.09
CA ARG A 518 2.33 -7.96 11.82
C ARG A 518 2.76 -8.59 13.14
N ILE A 519 2.95 -9.91 13.18
CA ILE A 519 3.56 -10.58 14.34
C ILE A 519 5.07 -10.31 14.31
N CYS A 520 5.61 -9.82 15.42
CA CYS A 520 7.02 -9.45 15.55
C CYS A 520 7.68 -10.26 16.69
N SER A 521 9.00 -10.50 16.57
CA SER A 521 9.77 -11.37 17.50
C SER A 521 9.37 -12.85 17.52
N GLY A 522 8.85 -13.34 16.39
CA GLY A 522 8.49 -14.73 16.18
C GLY A 522 7.27 -15.18 16.99
N VAL A 523 7.28 -16.43 17.47
CA VAL A 523 6.14 -17.08 18.13
C VAL A 523 6.57 -17.71 19.45
N LEU A 524 5.79 -17.47 20.50
CA LEU A 524 5.92 -18.11 21.80
C LEU A 524 4.87 -19.22 21.95
N ASN A 525 5.24 -20.46 21.62
CA ASN A 525 4.47 -21.64 21.97
C ASN A 525 4.46 -21.82 23.49
N LEU A 526 3.30 -21.64 24.14
CA LEU A 526 3.14 -21.91 25.56
C LEU A 526 1.97 -22.88 25.76
N ASP A 527 2.31 -24.15 25.98
CA ASP A 527 1.39 -25.28 25.85
C ASP A 527 1.29 -26.07 27.16
N LEU A 528 0.07 -26.47 27.52
CA LEU A 528 -0.18 -27.40 28.62
C LEU A 528 -0.27 -28.83 28.09
N LEU A 529 0.61 -29.72 28.55
CA LEU A 529 0.84 -31.03 27.97
C LEU A 529 0.68 -32.14 29.03
N VAL A 530 0.20 -33.30 28.60
CA VAL A 530 0.24 -34.53 29.40
C VAL A 530 1.64 -35.14 29.30
N THR A 531 2.28 -35.39 30.45
CA THR A 531 3.62 -36.01 30.48
C THR A 531 3.56 -37.45 29.91
N PRO A 532 4.41 -37.80 28.91
CA PRO A 532 4.45 -39.15 28.34
C PRO A 532 4.77 -40.24 29.39
N PRO A 533 4.39 -41.51 29.17
CA PRO A 533 4.72 -42.60 30.08
C PRO A 533 6.23 -42.77 30.23
N GLN A 534 6.72 -42.61 31.46
CA GLN A 534 8.13 -42.76 31.81
C GLN A 534 8.54 -44.24 31.93
N ALA A 535 9.85 -44.48 31.80
CA ALA A 535 10.43 -45.79 32.06
C ALA A 535 10.24 -46.20 33.53
N LYS A 536 9.79 -47.43 33.76
CA LYS A 536 9.63 -48.03 35.10
C LYS A 536 10.64 -49.14 35.28
N LYS A 537 11.43 -49.07 36.36
CA LYS A 537 12.38 -50.11 36.75
C LYS A 537 11.63 -51.27 37.42
N ILE A 538 11.84 -52.48 36.92
CA ILE A 538 11.26 -53.74 37.40
C ILE A 538 12.38 -54.55 38.09
N SER A 539 12.00 -55.56 38.89
CA SER A 539 12.92 -56.56 39.45
C SER A 539 13.85 -57.14 38.37
N GLY A 540 15.10 -57.41 38.72
CA GLY A 540 16.14 -57.84 37.78
C GLY A 540 16.80 -56.73 36.96
N GLY A 541 16.47 -55.45 37.20
CA GLY A 541 17.10 -54.31 36.53
C GLY A 541 16.55 -53.98 35.14
N ILE A 542 15.46 -54.62 34.74
CA ILE A 542 14.76 -54.36 33.48
C ILE A 542 14.03 -53.02 33.58
N PHE A 543 14.11 -52.21 32.52
CA PHE A 543 13.34 -50.97 32.37
C PHE A 543 12.22 -51.19 31.34
N LEU A 544 10.97 -50.88 31.71
CA LEU A 544 9.79 -51.05 30.85
C LEU A 544 9.08 -49.71 30.67
N THR A 545 8.80 -49.33 29.42
CA THR A 545 8.16 -48.06 29.05
C THR A 545 6.96 -48.32 28.16
N THR A 546 5.79 -47.79 28.51
CA THR A 546 4.58 -47.96 27.70
C THR A 546 4.60 -46.99 26.51
N LEU A 547 4.85 -47.49 25.30
CA LEU A 547 4.77 -46.67 24.09
C LEU A 547 3.30 -46.43 23.71
N GLN A 548 2.90 -45.16 23.64
CA GLN A 548 1.63 -44.74 23.05
C GLN A 548 1.84 -44.37 21.59
N ILE A 549 0.91 -44.79 20.72
CA ILE A 549 0.93 -44.53 19.28
C ILE A 549 -0.35 -43.75 18.93
N PRO A 550 -0.29 -42.67 18.12
CA PRO A 550 0.90 -42.08 17.50
C PRO A 550 1.84 -41.39 18.51
N LYS A 551 3.13 -41.30 18.15
CA LYS A 551 4.25 -40.71 18.93
C LYS A 551 4.16 -39.17 19.02
N ARG A 552 3.05 -38.64 19.54
CA ARG A 552 2.79 -37.19 19.61
C ARG A 552 2.54 -36.71 21.04
N LEU A 553 2.86 -35.45 21.29
CA LEU A 553 2.40 -34.74 22.47
C LEU A 553 0.86 -34.74 22.53
N GLN A 554 0.32 -34.84 23.74
CA GLN A 554 -1.12 -34.73 23.98
C GLN A 554 -1.38 -33.45 24.77
N PRO A 555 -2.12 -32.47 24.23
CA PRO A 555 -2.47 -31.27 24.97
C PRO A 555 -3.45 -31.62 26.09
N MET A 556 -3.20 -31.09 27.29
CA MET A 556 -4.13 -31.19 28.40
C MET A 556 -5.30 -30.22 28.15
N LYS A 557 -6.53 -30.65 28.46
CA LYS A 557 -7.74 -29.85 28.25
C LYS A 557 -7.82 -28.68 29.23
N TYR A 558 -7.31 -27.53 28.83
CA TYR A 558 -7.48 -26.25 29.52
C TYR A 558 -8.08 -25.21 28.57
N GLN A 559 -9.35 -24.87 28.78
CA GLN A 559 -10.06 -23.83 28.04
C GLN A 559 -11.14 -23.19 28.92
N VAL A 560 -10.96 -21.92 29.29
CA VAL A 560 -11.87 -21.14 30.12
C VAL A 560 -12.27 -19.88 29.35
N GLN A 561 -13.54 -19.72 28.97
CA GLN A 561 -14.00 -18.46 28.38
C GLN A 561 -14.49 -17.52 29.49
N TYR A 562 -13.71 -16.49 29.79
CA TYR A 562 -14.21 -15.33 30.54
C TYR A 562 -15.21 -14.54 29.69
N ARG A 563 -16.21 -13.93 30.34
CA ARG A 563 -17.05 -12.88 29.78
C ARG A 563 -17.16 -11.80 30.83
N ALA A 564 -16.82 -10.56 30.48
CA ALA A 564 -17.02 -9.44 31.37
C ALA A 564 -18.51 -9.34 31.75
N PRO A 565 -18.85 -9.04 33.03
CA PRO A 565 -20.22 -8.75 33.40
C PRO A 565 -20.73 -7.53 32.61
N SER A 566 -22.03 -7.52 32.29
CA SER A 566 -22.66 -6.41 31.59
C SER A 566 -22.48 -5.11 32.39
N PRO A 567 -22.08 -3.99 31.77
CA PRO A 567 -22.03 -2.71 32.47
C PRO A 567 -23.44 -2.33 32.96
N PRO A 568 -23.56 -1.63 34.11
CA PRO A 568 -24.87 -1.23 34.64
C PRO A 568 -25.64 -0.30 33.69
N PRO A 569 -26.99 -0.33 33.72
CA PRO A 569 -27.80 0.66 33.03
C PRO A 569 -27.47 2.09 33.49
N PRO A 570 -27.40 3.09 32.58
CA PRO A 570 -27.16 4.47 32.95
C PRO A 570 -28.18 4.98 33.98
N GLY A 571 -27.69 5.68 35.01
CA GLY A 571 -28.52 6.28 36.07
C GLY A 571 -28.78 5.41 37.31
N VAL A 572 -28.35 4.15 37.33
CA VAL A 572 -28.48 3.29 38.53
C VAL A 572 -27.32 3.51 39.50
N THR A 573 -27.57 4.22 40.61
CA THR A 573 -26.63 4.32 41.73
C THR A 573 -26.61 3.02 42.54
N ARG A 574 -25.57 2.20 42.34
CA ARG A 574 -25.30 0.97 43.09
C ARG A 574 -24.76 1.25 44.49
N THR A 575 -24.92 0.29 45.41
CA THR A 575 -24.27 0.37 46.72
C THR A 575 -22.78 -0.01 46.63
N PRO A 576 -21.92 0.44 47.57
CA PRO A 576 -20.53 -0.01 47.62
C PRO A 576 -20.39 -1.53 47.77
N GLU A 577 -21.29 -2.17 48.51
CA GLU A 577 -21.32 -3.62 48.75
C GLU A 577 -21.61 -4.41 47.46
N GLU A 578 -22.49 -3.91 46.59
CA GLU A 578 -22.74 -4.50 45.27
C GLU A 578 -21.50 -4.45 44.37
N ILE A 579 -20.77 -3.33 44.43
CA ILE A 579 -19.54 -3.11 43.65
C ILE A 579 -18.42 -4.04 44.16
N GLU A 580 -18.23 -4.16 45.47
CA GLU A 580 -17.27 -5.10 46.07
C GLU A 580 -17.63 -6.56 45.74
N ALA A 581 -18.93 -6.91 45.82
CA ALA A 581 -19.41 -8.24 45.47
C ALA A 581 -19.28 -8.57 43.98
N GLU A 582 -19.34 -7.59 43.06
CA GLU A 582 -19.00 -7.79 41.64
C GLU A 582 -17.50 -7.89 41.41
N LEU A 583 -16.68 -7.02 42.02
CA LEU A 583 -15.22 -7.10 41.95
C LEU A 583 -14.71 -8.48 42.39
N LYS A 584 -15.18 -8.98 43.54
CA LYS A 584 -14.82 -10.29 44.08
C LYS A 584 -15.26 -11.45 43.17
N LYS A 585 -16.37 -11.31 42.43
CA LYS A 585 -16.80 -12.28 41.39
C LYS A 585 -15.93 -12.22 40.14
N VAL A 586 -15.44 -11.04 39.76
CA VAL A 586 -14.49 -10.86 38.64
C VAL A 586 -13.13 -11.45 39.01
N GLU A 587 -12.61 -11.17 40.21
CA GLU A 587 -11.37 -11.76 40.71
C GLU A 587 -11.44 -13.29 40.77
N ALA A 588 -12.52 -13.86 41.33
CA ALA A 588 -12.73 -15.31 41.37
C ALA A 588 -12.97 -15.96 39.99
N GLN A 589 -13.16 -15.17 38.92
CA GLN A 589 -13.09 -15.65 37.53
C GLN A 589 -11.67 -15.48 36.95
N TYR A 590 -10.99 -14.38 37.26
CA TYR A 590 -9.60 -14.13 36.88
C TYR A 590 -8.59 -15.08 37.56
N GLU A 591 -8.91 -15.70 38.71
CA GLU A 591 -8.13 -16.79 39.33
C GLU A 591 -8.22 -18.12 38.55
N LYS A 592 -9.18 -18.26 37.63
CA LYS A 592 -9.34 -19.45 36.77
C LYS A 592 -8.56 -19.32 35.45
N LEU A 593 -8.02 -18.13 35.18
CA LEU A 593 -7.19 -17.81 34.03
C LEU A 593 -5.70 -17.94 34.39
N ALA A 594 -4.87 -18.38 33.44
CA ALA A 594 -3.42 -18.32 33.59
C ALA A 594 -2.94 -16.88 33.40
N LEU A 595 -2.20 -16.33 34.37
CA LEU A 595 -1.60 -15.00 34.29
C LEU A 595 -0.23 -15.13 33.63
N VAL A 596 -0.02 -14.43 32.53
CA VAL A 596 1.23 -14.42 31.75
C VAL A 596 1.84 -13.01 31.80
N CYS A 597 3.15 -12.94 32.04
CA CYS A 597 3.95 -11.74 31.93
C CYS A 597 5.08 -11.97 30.93
N ILE A 598 5.31 -11.02 30.01
CA ILE A 598 6.33 -11.10 28.96
C ILE A 598 7.10 -9.78 28.95
N ASP A 599 8.43 -9.85 29.08
CA ASP A 599 9.27 -8.69 28.75
C ASP A 599 9.47 -8.66 27.24
N LEU A 600 9.21 -7.51 26.64
CA LEU A 600 9.31 -7.33 25.20
C LEU A 600 10.80 -7.29 24.75
N PRO A 601 11.08 -7.70 23.50
CA PRO A 601 12.39 -7.50 22.90
C PRO A 601 12.69 -6.01 22.72
N GLN A 602 13.96 -5.64 22.87
CA GLN A 602 14.45 -4.29 22.53
C GLN A 602 14.82 -4.16 21.04
N ASP A 603 14.87 -5.28 20.31
CA ASP A 603 15.16 -5.36 18.87
C ASP A 603 13.98 -4.92 17.99
N VAL A 604 12.82 -4.65 18.61
CA VAL A 604 11.58 -4.19 17.97
C VAL A 604 11.25 -2.79 18.47
N MET A 605 10.76 -1.91 17.60
CA MET A 605 10.25 -0.59 17.96
C MET A 605 8.74 -0.64 18.16
N TRP A 606 8.32 -0.61 19.42
CA TRP A 606 6.92 -0.47 19.79
C TRP A 606 6.57 1.02 19.76
N THR A 607 5.86 1.45 18.71
CA THR A 607 5.31 2.81 18.55
C THR A 607 3.86 2.93 19.01
N GLU A 608 3.18 1.78 19.14
CA GLU A 608 1.84 1.63 19.72
C GLU A 608 1.85 0.45 20.71
N PRO A 609 0.91 0.40 21.68
CA PRO A 609 0.76 -0.75 22.58
C PRO A 609 0.57 -2.07 21.82
N PRO A 610 1.40 -3.10 22.08
CA PRO A 610 1.40 -4.34 21.30
C PRO A 610 0.16 -5.20 21.56
N VAL A 611 -0.50 -5.63 20.49
CA VAL A 611 -1.70 -6.48 20.60
C VAL A 611 -1.28 -7.94 20.77
N ILE A 612 -1.57 -8.52 21.93
CA ILE A 612 -1.38 -9.95 22.18
C ILE A 612 -2.48 -10.76 21.48
N CYS A 613 -2.08 -11.79 20.75
CA CYS A 613 -2.99 -12.73 20.10
C CYS A 613 -2.50 -14.17 20.23
N GLN A 614 -3.42 -15.12 20.03
CA GLN A 614 -3.18 -16.56 20.20
C GLN A 614 -3.60 -17.33 18.95
N TRP A 615 -2.82 -18.35 18.57
CA TRP A 615 -3.05 -19.13 17.35
C TRP A 615 -4.15 -20.16 17.53
N GLN A 616 -5.19 -20.09 16.69
CA GLN A 616 -6.23 -21.11 16.59
C GLN A 616 -5.92 -22.06 15.42
N GLU A 617 -5.18 -23.13 15.70
CA GLU A 617 -4.79 -24.19 14.74
C GLU A 617 -6.00 -24.75 13.97
N THR A 618 -7.13 -25.01 14.64
CA THR A 618 -8.38 -25.50 14.02
C THR A 618 -9.00 -24.58 12.96
N ARG A 619 -8.47 -23.37 12.76
CA ARG A 619 -8.93 -22.39 11.76
C ARG A 619 -7.80 -21.68 11.00
N ASN A 620 -6.54 -21.97 11.30
CA ASN A 620 -5.36 -21.23 10.83
C ASN A 620 -5.54 -19.71 10.91
N LEU A 621 -5.77 -19.18 12.12
CA LEU A 621 -5.89 -17.74 12.36
C LEU A 621 -5.40 -17.33 13.74
N TRP A 622 -5.03 -16.06 13.88
CA TRP A 622 -4.74 -15.43 15.17
C TRP A 622 -5.99 -14.80 15.77
N THR A 623 -6.21 -14.99 17.08
CA THR A 623 -7.36 -14.44 17.81
C THR A 623 -6.98 -13.84 19.17
N SER A 624 -7.66 -12.76 19.56
CA SER A 624 -7.55 -12.15 20.89
C SER A 624 -8.67 -12.57 21.86
N ASN A 625 -9.63 -13.40 21.42
CA ASN A 625 -10.86 -13.75 22.15
C ASN A 625 -10.68 -14.44 23.53
N TYR A 626 -9.46 -14.84 23.89
CA TYR A 626 -9.13 -15.45 25.20
C TYR A 626 -8.15 -14.61 26.04
N VAL A 627 -7.73 -13.44 25.54
CA VAL A 627 -6.84 -12.48 26.24
C VAL A 627 -7.70 -11.51 27.06
N ASN A 628 -7.40 -11.40 28.35
CA ASN A 628 -8.16 -10.63 29.35
C ASN A 628 -7.19 -9.92 30.29
N ASP A 629 -7.65 -8.93 31.07
CA ASP A 629 -6.83 -8.21 32.06
C ASP A 629 -5.47 -7.69 31.50
N TYR A 630 -5.47 -7.26 30.23
CA TYR A 630 -4.28 -6.79 29.50
C TYR A 630 -3.77 -5.47 30.08
N LYS A 631 -2.48 -5.43 30.39
CA LYS A 631 -1.73 -4.28 30.93
C LYS A 631 -0.40 -4.21 30.19
N PHE A 632 -0.08 -3.04 29.65
CA PHE A 632 1.21 -2.72 29.06
C PHE A 632 1.90 -1.68 29.95
N ASN A 633 3.17 -1.93 30.28
CA ASN A 633 4.04 -0.96 30.94
C ASN A 633 5.12 -0.53 29.94
N GLU A 634 5.05 0.71 29.49
CA GLU A 634 5.91 1.25 28.45
C GLU A 634 7.35 1.46 28.96
N ASP A 635 7.53 2.06 30.15
CA ASP A 635 8.84 2.31 30.77
C ASP A 635 9.71 1.06 30.92
N LYS A 636 9.09 -0.07 31.27
CA LYS A 636 9.77 -1.37 31.47
C LYS A 636 9.70 -2.26 30.24
N LEU A 637 8.93 -1.86 29.21
CA LEU A 637 8.57 -2.67 28.05
C LEU A 637 8.06 -4.07 28.44
N THR A 638 7.11 -4.14 29.38
CA THR A 638 6.50 -5.43 29.82
C THR A 638 5.01 -5.47 29.53
N VAL A 639 4.52 -6.66 29.16
CA VAL A 639 3.11 -6.94 28.91
C VAL A 639 2.63 -8.03 29.86
N GLN A 640 1.58 -7.73 30.61
CA GLN A 640 0.89 -8.66 31.50
C GLN A 640 -0.54 -8.88 30.99
N PHE A 641 -0.99 -10.13 30.95
CA PHE A 641 -2.37 -10.47 30.59
C PHE A 641 -2.79 -11.79 31.22
N ARG A 642 -4.09 -12.01 31.36
CA ARG A 642 -4.68 -13.30 31.75
C ARG A 642 -5.23 -14.00 30.53
N THR A 643 -4.97 -15.29 30.38
CA THR A 643 -5.53 -16.10 29.29
C THR A 643 -6.31 -17.31 29.78
N GLY A 644 -7.38 -17.61 29.05
CA GLY A 644 -8.19 -18.81 29.24
C GLY A 644 -7.72 -20.03 28.45
N VAL A 645 -6.69 -19.89 27.60
CA VAL A 645 -6.11 -21.00 26.82
C VAL A 645 -4.58 -20.90 26.79
N LEU A 646 -3.91 -22.06 26.83
CA LEU A 646 -2.47 -22.16 26.63
C LEU A 646 -2.24 -22.69 25.21
N TRP A 647 -2.19 -21.72 24.28
CA TRP A 647 -1.98 -21.84 22.83
C TRP A 647 -0.79 -20.96 22.43
N PRO A 648 -0.20 -21.12 21.23
CA PRO A 648 0.90 -20.28 20.76
C PRO A 648 0.52 -18.80 20.74
N ILE A 649 1.40 -17.95 21.28
CA ILE A 649 1.21 -16.50 21.45
C ILE A 649 2.04 -15.75 20.41
N GLY A 650 1.41 -14.77 19.75
CA GLY A 650 2.03 -13.82 18.84
C GLY A 650 1.87 -12.40 19.37
N ILE A 651 2.94 -11.60 19.28
CA ILE A 651 2.95 -10.19 19.69
C ILE A 651 2.80 -9.34 18.42
N ALA A 652 1.65 -8.69 18.25
CA ALA A 652 1.30 -8.01 17.01
C ALA A 652 1.54 -6.49 17.10
N ALA A 653 2.36 -5.96 16.19
CA ALA A 653 2.57 -4.53 15.97
C ALA A 653 1.68 -4.02 14.83
N LEU A 654 1.32 -2.72 14.84
CA LEU A 654 0.65 -2.08 13.71
C LEU A 654 1.62 -1.92 12.54
N ARG A 655 1.20 -2.31 11.32
CA ARG A 655 2.08 -2.24 10.13
C ARG A 655 2.34 -0.83 9.61
N TYR A 656 1.42 0.09 9.83
CA TYR A 656 1.44 1.40 9.15
C TYR A 656 1.45 2.59 10.12
N GLY A 657 1.83 2.38 11.39
CA GLY A 657 1.87 3.42 12.42
C GLY A 657 2.85 4.59 12.18
N ASN A 658 3.65 4.52 11.12
CA ASN A 658 4.49 5.63 10.64
C ASN A 658 3.94 6.31 9.37
N MET A 659 2.71 6.03 8.96
CA MET A 659 2.07 6.58 7.77
C MET A 659 0.75 7.32 8.13
N PRO A 660 0.34 8.36 7.41
CA PRO A 660 1.05 9.00 6.29
C PRO A 660 2.38 9.65 6.72
N TYR A 661 3.28 9.84 5.75
CA TYR A 661 4.56 10.49 5.98
C TYR A 661 4.36 11.99 6.21
N GLN A 662 4.98 12.55 7.25
CA GLN A 662 4.99 13.98 7.53
C GLN A 662 5.98 14.75 6.64
N GLY A 663 6.83 14.05 5.90
CA GLY A 663 7.68 14.63 4.86
C GLY A 663 8.84 13.72 4.46
N TRP A 664 9.50 14.06 3.35
CA TRP A 664 10.67 13.35 2.85
C TRP A 664 11.63 14.27 2.07
N ASP A 665 12.90 13.84 1.98
CA ASP A 665 14.02 14.54 1.35
C ASP A 665 14.92 13.53 0.63
N ILE A 666 15.16 13.74 -0.67
CA ILE A 666 16.06 12.94 -1.51
C ILE A 666 17.13 13.87 -2.06
N ARG A 667 18.41 13.59 -1.80
CA ARG A 667 19.52 14.45 -2.24
C ARG A 667 20.81 13.67 -2.52
N PRO A 668 21.72 14.22 -3.35
CA PRO A 668 23.07 13.70 -3.46
C PRO A 668 23.77 13.66 -2.09
N ASP A 669 24.51 12.58 -1.81
CA ASP A 669 25.47 12.59 -0.71
C ASP A 669 26.66 13.51 -1.07
N PRO A 670 27.03 14.51 -0.24
CA PRO A 670 28.25 15.30 -0.47
C PRO A 670 29.53 14.48 -0.31
N ASN A 671 29.50 13.40 0.49
CA ASN A 671 30.70 12.67 0.89
C ASN A 671 31.00 11.42 0.03
N SER A 672 30.10 11.05 -0.89
CA SER A 672 30.27 9.88 -1.76
C SER A 672 29.51 10.04 -3.08
N LYS A 673 29.67 9.07 -3.99
CA LYS A 673 28.87 8.99 -5.23
C LYS A 673 27.43 8.48 -4.99
N GLY A 674 27.00 8.33 -3.73
CA GLY A 674 25.68 7.82 -3.35
C GLY A 674 24.57 8.87 -3.30
N VAL A 675 23.38 8.44 -2.87
CA VAL A 675 22.17 9.26 -2.72
C VAL A 675 21.61 9.04 -1.31
N ILE A 676 21.27 10.11 -0.60
CA ILE A 676 20.63 10.07 0.71
C ILE A 676 19.12 10.18 0.49
N ILE A 677 18.36 9.30 1.14
CA ILE A 677 16.89 9.35 1.22
C ILE A 677 16.51 9.44 2.69
N THR A 678 15.76 10.47 3.05
CA THR A 678 15.23 10.69 4.40
C THR A 678 13.71 10.70 4.34
N VAL A 679 13.04 9.95 5.22
CA VAL A 679 11.58 9.93 5.32
C VAL A 679 11.20 10.08 6.78
N THR A 680 10.34 11.06 7.07
CA THR A 680 9.73 11.31 8.37
C THR A 680 8.32 10.72 8.35
N GLY A 681 8.14 9.63 9.09
CA GLY A 681 6.83 9.10 9.42
C GLY A 681 6.22 9.80 10.62
N VAL A 682 5.09 9.29 11.11
CA VAL A 682 4.37 9.86 12.27
C VAL A 682 5.21 9.84 13.56
N CYS A 683 5.93 8.75 13.82
CA CYS A 683 6.75 8.59 15.03
C CYS A 683 8.26 8.71 14.77
N LEU A 684 8.73 8.13 13.65
CA LEU A 684 10.15 7.94 13.36
C LEU A 684 10.60 8.67 12.09
N THR A 685 11.80 9.26 12.12
CA THR A 685 12.52 9.68 10.90
C THR A 685 13.62 8.69 10.60
N VAL A 686 13.62 8.12 9.39
CA VAL A 686 14.64 7.17 8.93
C VAL A 686 15.48 7.79 7.81
N THR A 687 16.80 7.56 7.84
CA THR A 687 17.73 7.96 6.78
C THR A 687 18.45 6.76 6.21
N TRP A 688 18.29 6.53 4.90
CA TRP A 688 19.05 5.56 4.12
C TRP A 688 20.07 6.26 3.23
N ILE A 689 21.12 5.53 2.83
CA ILE A 689 22.03 5.93 1.76
C ILE A 689 22.17 4.79 0.74
N CYS A 690 21.91 5.10 -0.53
CA CYS A 690 22.04 4.19 -1.66
C CYS A 690 23.42 4.38 -2.30
N ILE A 691 24.17 3.29 -2.50
CA ILE A 691 25.50 3.27 -3.11
C ILE A 691 25.62 2.01 -3.99
N ALA A 692 25.86 2.21 -5.29
CA ALA A 692 25.86 1.14 -6.29
C ALA A 692 24.62 0.24 -6.14
N ASN A 693 24.80 -1.09 -6.06
CA ASN A 693 23.72 -2.07 -5.91
C ASN A 693 23.20 -2.24 -4.46
N THR A 694 23.51 -1.32 -3.54
CA THR A 694 23.27 -1.52 -2.09
C THR A 694 22.62 -0.32 -1.42
N VAL A 695 21.75 -0.60 -0.45
CA VAL A 695 21.24 0.38 0.52
C VAL A 695 21.86 0.12 1.88
N LYS A 696 22.22 1.21 2.58
CA LYS A 696 22.70 1.19 3.97
C LYS A 696 21.76 2.03 4.83
N LEU A 697 21.43 1.53 6.01
CA LEU A 697 20.72 2.32 7.03
C LEU A 697 21.73 3.27 7.67
N LYS A 698 21.51 4.58 7.58
CA LYS A 698 22.46 5.61 8.06
C LYS A 698 22.13 6.06 9.48
N TRP A 699 20.85 6.30 9.76
CA TRP A 699 20.36 6.77 11.06
C TRP A 699 18.84 6.54 11.21
N ILE A 700 18.36 6.50 12.46
CA ILE A 700 16.95 6.60 12.83
C ILE A 700 16.84 7.60 13.99
N ALA A 701 15.98 8.62 13.86
CA ALA A 701 15.62 9.52 14.94
C ALA A 701 14.33 9.03 15.64
N ASN A 702 14.17 9.43 16.91
CA ASN A 702 13.00 9.15 17.75
C ASN A 702 12.72 7.66 18.05
N ALA A 703 13.67 6.75 17.79
CA ALA A 703 13.52 5.34 18.11
C ALA A 703 13.34 5.10 19.61
N THR A 704 12.24 4.43 20.01
CA THR A 704 11.91 4.11 21.40
C THR A 704 12.82 3.02 21.99
N THR A 705 13.49 2.22 21.16
CA THR A 705 14.32 1.08 21.58
C THR A 705 15.69 1.07 20.92
N SER A 706 16.56 0.12 21.32
CA SER A 706 17.89 -0.10 20.74
C SER A 706 17.87 -0.83 19.40
N ALA A 707 16.70 -1.12 18.85
CA ALA A 707 16.46 -1.77 17.57
C ALA A 707 17.28 -1.19 16.41
N LEU A 708 17.54 -2.05 15.43
CA LEU A 708 18.25 -1.76 14.18
C LEU A 708 19.70 -1.22 14.28
N LYS A 709 20.21 -0.85 15.46
CA LYS A 709 21.59 -0.35 15.65
C LYS A 709 22.65 -1.28 15.05
N GLN A 710 22.46 -2.61 15.14
CA GLN A 710 23.36 -3.60 14.57
C GLN A 710 23.41 -3.63 13.02
N HIS A 711 22.48 -2.96 12.34
CA HIS A 711 22.39 -2.89 10.88
C HIS A 711 22.86 -1.53 10.31
N PHE A 712 23.19 -0.55 11.16
CA PHE A 712 23.70 0.75 10.72
C PHE A 712 25.00 0.59 9.90
N GLY A 713 25.12 1.33 8.79
CA GLY A 713 26.28 1.32 7.90
C GLY A 713 26.51 0.05 7.05
N LYS A 714 25.89 -1.09 7.41
CA LYS A 714 26.01 -2.36 6.69
C LYS A 714 25.24 -2.31 5.35
N PRO A 715 25.81 -2.81 4.23
CA PRO A 715 25.15 -2.87 2.93
C PRO A 715 24.16 -4.04 2.83
N TYR A 716 22.98 -3.79 2.25
CA TYR A 716 21.98 -4.82 1.95
C TYR A 716 21.36 -4.58 0.56
N SER A 717 20.68 -5.61 0.02
CA SER A 717 19.70 -5.41 -1.06
C SER A 717 18.49 -4.64 -0.52
N VAL A 718 17.76 -3.91 -1.38
CA VAL A 718 16.56 -3.17 -0.96
C VAL A 718 15.53 -4.11 -0.32
N LYS A 719 15.31 -5.30 -0.92
CA LYS A 719 14.40 -6.32 -0.37
C LYS A 719 14.79 -6.80 1.03
N ARG A 720 16.09 -7.03 1.29
CA ARG A 720 16.56 -7.45 2.61
C ARG A 720 16.50 -6.31 3.64
N MET A 721 16.73 -5.06 3.24
CA MET A 721 16.49 -3.88 4.09
C MET A 721 15.01 -3.77 4.50
N VAL A 722 14.09 -3.93 3.54
CA VAL A 722 12.65 -3.94 3.77
C VAL A 722 12.25 -5.04 4.76
N GLN A 723 12.82 -6.25 4.64
CA GLN A 723 12.61 -7.34 5.60
C GLN A 723 13.12 -6.98 7.01
N ILE A 724 14.39 -6.61 7.14
CA ILE A 724 15.03 -6.29 8.44
C ILE A 724 14.25 -5.21 9.20
N MET A 725 13.80 -4.17 8.50
CA MET A 725 13.01 -3.10 9.11
C MET A 725 11.61 -3.55 9.51
N ARG A 726 10.96 -4.41 8.69
CA ARG A 726 9.66 -5.03 8.99
C ARG A 726 9.70 -5.95 10.21
N GLU A 727 10.79 -6.68 10.41
CA GLU A 727 11.01 -7.54 11.58
C GLU A 727 11.17 -6.72 12.89
N ALA A 728 11.81 -5.55 12.79
CA ALA A 728 11.93 -4.58 13.88
C ALA A 728 10.69 -3.68 14.10
N ALA A 729 9.54 -4.02 13.49
CA ALA A 729 8.30 -3.24 13.46
C ALA A 729 8.38 -1.82 12.84
N CYS A 730 9.49 -1.47 12.17
CA CYS A 730 9.66 -0.22 11.43
C CYS A 730 9.25 -0.41 9.96
N ASP A 731 8.01 -0.86 9.73
CA ASP A 731 7.47 -1.14 8.38
C ASP A 731 7.12 0.19 7.67
N MET A 732 8.16 0.83 7.11
CA MET A 732 8.04 2.05 6.30
C MET A 732 7.57 1.79 4.86
N PHE A 733 7.12 0.58 4.52
CA PHE A 733 6.97 0.11 3.14
C PHE A 733 5.54 -0.36 2.88
N PRO A 734 4.63 0.51 2.41
CA PRO A 734 3.22 0.16 2.24
C PRO A 734 3.01 -0.85 1.10
N ASP A 735 2.20 -1.88 1.36
CA ASP A 735 1.63 -2.72 0.30
C ASP A 735 0.47 -1.95 -0.40
N PHE A 736 0.04 -2.34 -1.60
CA PHE A 736 -0.95 -1.56 -2.36
C PHE A 736 -2.34 -1.43 -1.69
N ASP A 737 -2.69 -2.38 -0.82
CA ASP A 737 -3.93 -2.39 -0.04
C ASP A 737 -3.84 -1.56 1.26
N ALA A 738 -2.69 -0.96 1.59
CA ALA A 738 -2.53 -0.16 2.81
C ALA A 738 -3.44 1.10 2.83
N HIS A 739 -3.89 1.58 1.68
CA HIS A 739 -4.98 2.58 1.56
C HIS A 739 -6.31 2.15 2.23
N ASN A 740 -6.56 0.85 2.43
CA ASN A 740 -7.70 0.35 3.21
C ASN A 740 -7.48 0.46 4.74
N HIS A 741 -6.29 0.89 5.18
CA HIS A 741 -5.81 0.80 6.55
C HIS A 741 -5.13 2.09 7.07
N ILE A 742 -5.00 3.13 6.23
CA ILE A 742 -4.37 4.42 6.55
C ILE A 742 -5.27 5.55 6.03
N GLU A 743 -5.74 6.40 6.92
CA GLU A 743 -6.56 7.57 6.60
C GLU A 743 -5.69 8.77 6.15
N GLY A 744 -6.28 9.73 5.43
CA GLY A 744 -5.55 10.91 4.94
C GLY A 744 -4.57 10.66 3.77
N THR A 745 -4.66 9.51 3.10
CA THR A 745 -3.79 9.15 1.95
C THR A 745 -4.42 9.54 0.60
N SER A 746 -3.59 9.71 -0.43
CA SER A 746 -4.01 10.20 -1.76
C SER A 746 -3.46 9.26 -2.85
N PRO A 747 -4.13 8.12 -3.13
CA PRO A 747 -3.61 7.07 -4.00
C PRO A 747 -3.32 7.61 -5.41
N LYS A 748 -2.07 7.57 -5.84
CA LYS A 748 -1.67 8.08 -7.15
C LYS A 748 -1.84 7.02 -8.24
N GLU A 749 -2.02 7.47 -9.48
CA GLU A 749 -1.96 6.59 -10.66
C GLU A 749 -0.57 5.92 -10.71
N TRP A 750 -0.51 4.61 -10.40
CA TRP A 750 0.75 3.91 -10.14
C TRP A 750 1.73 3.96 -11.31
N VAL A 751 1.22 3.94 -12.55
CA VAL A 751 2.08 3.99 -13.75
C VAL A 751 2.80 5.35 -13.84
N MET A 752 2.14 6.44 -13.45
CA MET A 752 2.77 7.76 -13.31
C MET A 752 3.76 7.80 -12.14
N GLU A 753 3.36 7.31 -10.96
CA GLU A 753 4.19 7.31 -9.75
C GLU A 753 5.49 6.52 -9.95
N ARG A 754 5.40 5.30 -10.53
CA ARG A 754 6.55 4.47 -10.89
C ARG A 754 7.46 5.16 -11.90
N HIS A 755 6.92 5.70 -12.99
CA HIS A 755 7.73 6.38 -14.01
C HIS A 755 8.45 7.62 -13.44
N LEU A 756 7.75 8.36 -12.56
CA LEU A 756 8.32 9.49 -11.84
C LEU A 756 9.48 9.05 -10.92
N TYR A 757 9.37 7.94 -10.19
CA TYR A 757 10.49 7.43 -9.39
C TYR A 757 11.70 7.01 -10.21
N HIS A 758 11.50 6.46 -11.41
CA HIS A 758 12.63 6.13 -12.29
C HIS A 758 13.32 7.41 -12.77
N ALA A 759 12.56 8.43 -13.19
CA ALA A 759 13.08 9.75 -13.53
C ALA A 759 13.80 10.41 -12.33
N MET A 760 13.21 10.42 -11.13
CA MET A 760 13.84 10.92 -9.90
C MET A 760 15.13 10.18 -9.58
N ALA A 761 15.19 8.85 -9.81
CA ALA A 761 16.40 8.07 -9.61
C ALA A 761 17.53 8.48 -10.58
N PHE A 762 17.25 8.69 -11.86
CA PHE A 762 18.20 9.26 -12.83
C PHE A 762 18.68 10.68 -12.44
N LEU A 763 17.81 11.48 -11.84
CA LEU A 763 18.10 12.87 -11.45
C LEU A 763 18.70 13.02 -10.04
N SER A 764 18.67 11.99 -9.21
CA SER A 764 19.01 12.00 -7.77
C SER A 764 20.43 12.44 -7.40
N ARG A 765 21.35 12.49 -8.36
CA ARG A 765 22.72 13.02 -8.19
C ARG A 765 22.91 14.48 -8.64
N ALA A 766 21.91 15.06 -9.31
CA ALA A 766 21.90 16.43 -9.84
C ALA A 766 20.84 17.31 -9.17
N TYR A 767 19.75 16.71 -8.68
CA TYR A 767 18.62 17.39 -8.07
C TYR A 767 18.42 16.93 -6.63
N GLN A 768 17.83 17.83 -5.84
CA GLN A 768 17.23 17.52 -4.54
C GLN A 768 15.71 17.62 -4.67
N PHE A 769 15.02 16.58 -4.20
CA PHE A 769 13.57 16.47 -4.21
C PHE A 769 13.03 16.46 -2.78
N GLN A 770 11.91 17.14 -2.54
CA GLN A 770 11.21 17.16 -1.26
C GLN A 770 9.70 17.04 -1.46
N TRP A 771 9.01 16.61 -0.41
CA TRP A 771 7.54 16.61 -0.36
C TRP A 771 6.93 18.01 -0.53
N SER A 772 5.61 18.08 -0.76
CA SER A 772 4.85 19.33 -0.84
C SER A 772 3.47 19.15 -0.22
N ARG A 773 3.03 20.12 0.60
CA ARG A 773 1.73 20.10 1.29
C ARG A 773 0.52 20.06 0.36
N TRP A 774 0.71 20.41 -0.91
CA TRP A 774 -0.34 20.40 -1.93
C TRP A 774 -0.61 19.00 -2.51
N ASN A 775 0.27 18.02 -2.28
CA ASN A 775 0.21 16.72 -2.98
C ASN A 775 -1.04 15.90 -2.61
N ILE A 776 -1.40 15.79 -1.33
CA ILE A 776 -2.56 15.02 -0.86
C ILE A 776 -3.85 15.56 -1.51
N ALA A 777 -4.05 16.87 -1.43
CA ALA A 777 -5.24 17.56 -1.93
C ALA A 777 -5.36 17.55 -3.48
N SER A 778 -4.30 17.21 -4.22
CA SER A 778 -4.30 17.24 -5.69
C SER A 778 -4.95 16.03 -6.37
N GLY A 779 -5.42 15.02 -5.60
CA GLY A 779 -6.09 13.83 -6.13
C GLY A 779 -5.13 12.82 -6.82
N SER A 780 -5.69 11.79 -7.47
CA SER A 780 -4.91 10.62 -7.93
C SER A 780 -3.97 10.89 -9.12
N ARG A 781 -4.40 11.74 -10.07
CA ARG A 781 -3.70 11.94 -11.35
C ARG A 781 -2.74 13.13 -11.36
N ASN A 782 -2.48 13.70 -10.18
CA ASN A 782 -1.54 14.80 -9.98
C ASN A 782 -0.58 14.45 -8.82
N ILE A 783 0.72 14.47 -9.09
CA ILE A 783 1.76 14.50 -8.06
C ILE A 783 2.35 15.90 -8.01
N ILE A 784 2.39 16.50 -6.82
CA ILE A 784 3.06 17.76 -6.55
C ILE A 784 4.26 17.50 -5.64
N LEU A 785 5.44 17.99 -6.01
CA LEU A 785 6.64 17.90 -5.19
C LEU A 785 7.54 19.12 -5.37
N GLN A 786 8.46 19.34 -4.42
CA GLN A 786 9.46 20.38 -4.51
C GLN A 786 10.74 19.84 -5.16
N LEU A 787 11.32 20.63 -6.07
CA LEU A 787 12.55 20.30 -6.79
C LEU A 787 13.52 21.50 -6.77
N ARG A 788 14.82 21.23 -6.58
CA ARG A 788 15.92 22.19 -6.84
C ARG A 788 17.14 21.50 -7.43
N GLU A 789 17.93 22.22 -8.22
CA GLU A 789 19.26 21.74 -8.61
C GLU A 789 20.22 21.75 -7.41
N SER A 790 21.03 20.71 -7.32
CA SER A 790 21.98 20.43 -6.23
C SER A 790 23.37 20.11 -6.80
N VAL A 791 23.77 20.87 -7.83
CA VAL A 791 25.02 20.68 -8.59
C VAL A 791 26.13 21.64 -8.12
N ASP A 792 25.78 22.89 -7.79
CA ASP A 792 26.71 23.83 -7.14
C ASP A 792 26.66 23.67 -5.61
N THR A 793 27.76 23.20 -5.02
CA THR A 793 27.90 23.05 -3.56
C THR A 793 28.12 24.36 -2.81
N LYS A 794 28.28 25.49 -3.52
CA LYS A 794 28.49 26.83 -2.95
C LYS A 794 27.25 27.73 -3.01
N ARG A 795 26.25 27.37 -3.82
CA ARG A 795 25.00 28.14 -3.99
C ARG A 795 23.82 27.20 -4.16
N GLU A 796 23.04 27.05 -3.09
CA GLU A 796 21.79 26.33 -3.17
C GLU A 796 20.78 27.07 -4.05
N ALA A 797 20.19 26.37 -5.02
CA ALA A 797 19.04 26.86 -5.77
C ALA A 797 17.80 26.95 -4.86
N LYS A 798 16.86 27.84 -5.21
CA LYS A 798 15.54 27.87 -4.57
C LYS A 798 14.71 26.67 -5.02
N PHE A 799 13.92 26.09 -4.12
CA PHE A 799 12.92 25.09 -4.49
C PHE A 799 11.86 25.71 -5.40
N GLN A 800 11.49 24.96 -6.44
CA GLN A 800 10.37 25.21 -7.34
C GLN A 800 9.36 24.07 -7.18
N LEU A 801 8.07 24.35 -7.39
CA LEU A 801 7.06 23.28 -7.41
C LEU A 801 7.04 22.60 -8.77
N LEU A 802 7.10 21.27 -8.76
CA LEU A 802 6.91 20.41 -9.91
C LEU A 802 5.51 19.80 -9.84
N HIS A 803 4.73 19.99 -10.89
CA HIS A 803 3.49 19.27 -11.15
C HIS A 803 3.75 18.16 -12.16
N VAL A 804 3.42 16.93 -11.79
CA VAL A 804 3.50 15.75 -12.65
C VAL A 804 2.10 15.17 -12.81
N THR A 805 1.77 14.83 -14.05
CA THR A 805 0.56 14.10 -14.46
C THR A 805 0.99 12.88 -15.28
N PRO A 806 0.11 11.92 -15.62
CA PRO A 806 0.45 10.84 -16.54
C PRO A 806 0.88 11.33 -17.93
N GLN A 807 0.58 12.58 -18.28
CA GLN A 807 0.67 13.12 -19.65
C GLN A 807 1.75 14.20 -19.84
N ARG A 808 2.18 14.86 -18.76
CA ARG A 808 3.23 15.89 -18.77
C ARG A 808 3.83 16.13 -17.38
N ALA A 809 5.05 16.65 -17.36
CA ALA A 809 5.66 17.29 -16.20
C ALA A 809 5.88 18.79 -16.47
N THR A 810 5.58 19.64 -15.49
CA THR A 810 5.68 21.11 -15.60
C THR A 810 6.13 21.72 -14.27
N ILE A 811 7.10 22.64 -14.31
CA ILE A 811 7.42 23.48 -13.15
C ILE A 811 6.37 24.60 -13.08
N LEU A 812 5.80 24.79 -11.90
CA LEU A 812 4.71 25.75 -11.65
C LEU A 812 5.25 27.17 -11.42
N LYS A 813 4.36 28.14 -11.63
CA LYS A 813 4.54 29.56 -11.28
C LYS A 813 4.40 29.82 -9.77
N CYS A 814 3.66 28.98 -9.06
CA CYS A 814 3.52 29.05 -7.60
C CYS A 814 4.71 28.41 -6.86
N ILE A 815 4.81 28.68 -5.55
CA ILE A 815 5.82 28.09 -4.65
C ILE A 815 5.14 27.46 -3.43
N GLU A 816 5.86 26.64 -2.67
CA GLU A 816 5.33 25.98 -1.47
C GLU A 816 4.67 26.96 -0.48
N LEU A 817 5.20 28.19 -0.38
CA LEU A 817 4.71 29.26 0.49
C LEU A 817 3.58 30.13 -0.11
N SER A 818 3.05 29.82 -1.30
CA SER A 818 1.89 30.52 -1.86
C SER A 818 0.64 30.37 -0.96
N GLN A 819 -0.24 31.38 -0.96
CA GLN A 819 -1.51 31.30 -0.23
C GLN A 819 -2.50 30.34 -0.92
N GLU A 820 -2.56 30.40 -2.25
CA GLU A 820 -3.41 29.56 -3.10
C GLU A 820 -2.54 28.66 -3.99
N PHE A 821 -3.10 27.50 -4.36
CA PHE A 821 -2.46 26.57 -5.30
C PHE A 821 -2.88 26.88 -6.74
N ASP A 822 -1.89 27.08 -7.61
CA ASP A 822 -2.08 27.47 -9.02
C ASP A 822 -1.31 26.50 -9.92
N THR A 823 -1.97 25.97 -10.94
CA THR A 823 -1.39 25.01 -11.91
C THR A 823 -0.83 25.68 -13.18
N GLU A 824 -0.79 27.02 -13.24
CA GLU A 824 -0.09 27.72 -14.31
C GLU A 824 1.40 27.34 -14.36
N PRO A 825 1.92 26.94 -15.53
CA PRO A 825 3.35 26.65 -15.70
C PRO A 825 4.19 27.93 -15.63
N ALA A 826 5.45 27.80 -15.22
CA ALA A 826 6.39 28.91 -15.26
C ALA A 826 6.59 29.44 -16.71
N VAL A 827 6.72 30.76 -16.83
CA VAL A 827 6.72 31.48 -18.13
C VAL A 827 7.86 31.00 -19.02
N GLY A 828 7.52 30.57 -20.25
CA GLY A 828 8.49 30.17 -21.28
C GLY A 828 8.80 28.67 -21.32
N LEU A 829 8.19 27.84 -20.47
CA LEU A 829 8.30 26.38 -20.58
C LEU A 829 7.58 25.85 -21.83
N LYS A 830 8.20 24.87 -22.50
CA LYS A 830 7.57 24.06 -23.54
C LYS A 830 6.79 22.89 -22.90
N PHE A 831 6.03 22.17 -23.72
CA PHE A 831 5.45 20.89 -23.33
C PHE A 831 6.55 19.82 -23.12
N TYR A 832 6.50 19.11 -21.99
CA TYR A 832 7.42 18.01 -21.66
C TYR A 832 6.62 16.78 -21.19
N PRO A 833 6.76 15.59 -21.83
CA PRO A 833 6.03 14.38 -21.43
C PRO A 833 6.31 13.92 -20.00
N ASP A 834 7.55 14.06 -19.52
CA ASP A 834 7.98 13.60 -18.21
C ASP A 834 9.11 14.46 -17.62
N LEU A 835 9.43 14.21 -16.34
CA LEU A 835 10.47 14.91 -15.60
C LEU A 835 11.87 14.69 -16.19
N PHE A 836 12.15 13.53 -16.79
CA PHE A 836 13.45 13.25 -17.42
C PHE A 836 13.67 14.16 -18.64
N THR A 837 12.68 14.25 -19.53
CA THR A 837 12.68 15.16 -20.68
C THR A 837 12.80 16.62 -20.24
N LEU A 838 12.07 17.00 -19.17
CA LEU A 838 12.11 18.34 -18.62
C LEU A 838 13.55 18.73 -18.23
N ASN A 839 14.29 17.88 -17.51
CA ASN A 839 15.71 18.10 -17.24
C ASN A 839 16.54 18.21 -18.54
N MET A 840 16.32 17.32 -19.52
CA MET A 840 17.10 17.32 -20.76
C MET A 840 16.98 18.61 -21.58
N SER A 841 15.89 19.37 -21.44
CA SER A 841 15.72 20.68 -22.08
C SER A 841 16.00 21.88 -21.16
N TYR A 842 15.48 21.85 -19.93
CA TYR A 842 15.47 23.02 -19.01
C TYR A 842 16.61 23.00 -17.98
N GLY A 843 17.08 21.81 -17.56
CA GLY A 843 18.10 21.66 -16.53
C GLY A 843 19.48 22.16 -16.99
N SER A 844 20.32 22.58 -16.04
CA SER A 844 21.66 23.12 -16.35
C SER A 844 22.57 22.11 -17.06
N VAL A 845 23.60 22.60 -17.76
CA VAL A 845 24.56 21.76 -18.50
C VAL A 845 25.19 20.68 -17.61
N ASP A 846 25.52 21.04 -16.36
CA ASP A 846 26.10 20.11 -15.40
C ASP A 846 25.06 19.17 -14.77
N ALA A 847 23.80 19.60 -14.59
CA ALA A 847 22.71 18.70 -14.20
C ALA A 847 22.43 17.63 -15.26
N ARG A 848 22.39 18.02 -16.55
CA ARG A 848 22.26 17.09 -17.67
C ARG A 848 23.46 16.14 -17.77
N ARG A 849 24.70 16.65 -17.66
CA ARG A 849 25.93 15.84 -17.63
C ARG A 849 25.94 14.85 -16.47
N ALA A 850 25.54 15.26 -15.27
CA ALA A 850 25.44 14.38 -14.10
C ALA A 850 24.42 13.25 -14.34
N THR A 851 23.29 13.54 -14.99
CA THR A 851 22.27 12.55 -15.36
C THR A 851 22.80 11.51 -16.35
N PHE A 852 23.51 11.94 -17.41
CA PHE A 852 24.12 11.01 -18.38
C PHE A 852 25.25 10.15 -17.80
N ASN A 853 25.92 10.62 -16.75
CA ASN A 853 26.97 9.88 -16.05
C ASN A 853 26.45 8.93 -14.95
N MET A 854 25.14 8.72 -14.83
CA MET A 854 24.56 7.82 -13.84
C MET A 854 24.75 6.35 -14.21
N LYS A 855 25.37 5.59 -13.29
CA LYS A 855 25.53 4.13 -13.38
C LYS A 855 24.21 3.43 -13.06
N TYR A 856 23.82 2.44 -13.89
CA TYR A 856 22.57 1.69 -13.75
C TYR A 856 22.36 1.15 -12.34
N ARG A 857 23.41 0.57 -11.74
CA ARG A 857 23.44 0.05 -10.36
C ARG A 857 22.80 0.99 -9.32
N LEU A 858 23.20 2.27 -9.35
CA LEU A 858 22.73 3.30 -8.40
C LEU A 858 21.29 3.75 -8.73
N VAL A 859 21.00 4.04 -10.00
CA VAL A 859 19.65 4.42 -10.46
C VAL A 859 18.65 3.36 -10.01
N GLU A 860 18.95 2.11 -10.30
CA GLU A 860 18.06 0.99 -10.05
C GLU A 860 17.89 0.64 -8.56
N THR A 861 18.84 1.02 -7.71
CA THR A 861 18.74 0.83 -6.25
C THR A 861 17.95 1.96 -5.59
N VAL A 862 18.10 3.20 -6.07
CA VAL A 862 17.24 4.33 -5.69
C VAL A 862 15.80 4.07 -6.14
N PHE A 863 15.61 3.61 -7.38
CA PHE A 863 14.31 3.28 -7.97
C PHE A 863 13.55 2.20 -7.18
N ASP A 864 14.20 1.08 -6.84
CA ASP A 864 13.58 0.03 -6.00
C ASP A 864 13.15 0.59 -4.64
N LEU A 865 14.01 1.37 -3.97
CA LEU A 865 13.68 1.90 -2.65
C LEU A 865 12.49 2.87 -2.70
N LEU A 866 12.40 3.71 -3.75
CA LEU A 866 11.25 4.57 -3.97
C LEU A 866 9.96 3.78 -4.29
N GLN A 867 10.02 2.70 -5.06
CA GLN A 867 8.87 1.82 -5.30
C GLN A 867 8.35 1.12 -4.03
N GLU A 868 9.25 0.73 -3.11
CA GLU A 868 8.83 0.12 -1.86
C GLU A 868 8.22 1.16 -0.90
N LEU A 869 8.78 2.38 -0.85
CA LEU A 869 8.28 3.50 -0.04
C LEU A 869 6.97 4.14 -0.55
N LYS A 870 6.78 4.31 -1.88
CA LYS A 870 5.58 4.94 -2.47
C LYS A 870 5.28 6.35 -1.92
N LEU A 871 6.35 7.13 -1.75
CA LEU A 871 6.36 8.46 -1.15
C LEU A 871 5.25 9.41 -1.63
N CYS A 872 4.75 9.29 -2.87
CA CYS A 872 3.84 10.25 -3.48
C CYS A 872 2.35 9.92 -3.26
N SER A 873 2.02 8.69 -2.87
CA SER A 873 0.67 8.28 -2.46
C SER A 873 0.43 8.48 -0.96
N TYR A 874 1.51 8.57 -0.18
CA TYR A 874 1.50 8.57 1.29
C TYR A 874 2.12 9.85 1.92
N SER A 875 2.28 10.95 1.18
CA SER A 875 2.75 12.28 1.69
C SER A 875 2.01 13.45 1.06
#